data_AF-A0A9P6T6B6-F1
#
_entry.id   AF-A0A9P6T6B6-F1
#
_cell.length_a   1.000
_cell.length_b   1.000
_cell.length_c   1.000
_cell.angle_alpha   90.00
_cell.angle_beta   90.00
_cell.angle_gamma   90.00
#
_symmetry.space_group_name_H-M   'P 1'
#
loop_
_entity.id
_entity.type
_entity.pdbx_description
1 polymer ?
#
loop_
_entity_poly.entity_id
_entity_poly.type
_entity_poly.pdbx_seq_one_letter_code
_entity_poly.pdbx_strand_id
1 'polypeptide(L)'
;MLVSNHKRLVNDCYPAEHSPQPDSNSLSRLTYYCSTRPHKLNKVTAYLLAFARVQALPQSLSASLSPHRHSKPGLLCTIQLFQAILHTCQPHLPLFLHDLLSFIAIALGLGLDHPDPGPPGIIGQGWVGRDPDIALRAVELFISTVNAMGPTSLLDEELARAHLFLLAKFSSIAMVTPSAASLSQPLNFARTLTVIALGETVRSTGLYSSSQYNKQIKLLVPGLLAAILPNASDRPAGVMLQTISDLGLDPSVSPENDLSPEELTTTFNTLGTKLLNNLRRPTIISPETDLIKYSLTALNYLLATPAAAHAQYNATISAVLAHANPLPPTWLAQVLACWSVPKYRPLLVDALLPHPSLLAPLLEYKQLGPLNVLKTLKSLVNHIIASTEPIEPLIAAIGALASRPYYDFQSRDIVAHLLQHATKATKPDPILRALQLVINQEPSPEVLLDAFADALPSFHPSPELERVLRIYVNKIGPIEYRSRPLARFIISLSTQDSWLELVVNKRWLELLLAFQPSKNSWNKIAINWSLDPTIDRLESISSSELIQSLTKLNSTELKKLLTNSNSLITTVRRHSSVPTVRHTRYTLQSPSISELKDSIKTSTTTHSTASIKRKKRNKLHTQELLDELKLIVGSSAPRLVVVPPYGP
;
A
#
# COMPACT_ATOMS: atom_id res chain seq x y z
N MET A 1 -63.72 15.68 -7.39
CA MET A 1 -62.78 14.61 -6.97
C MET A 1 -62.19 14.97 -5.61
N LEU A 2 -62.25 14.08 -4.62
CA LEU A 2 -61.64 14.30 -3.30
C LEU A 2 -60.11 14.19 -3.41
N VAL A 3 -59.39 15.31 -3.28
CA VAL A 3 -57.93 15.32 -3.25
C VAL A 3 -57.47 14.98 -1.83
N SER A 4 -56.66 13.93 -1.69
CA SER A 4 -56.11 13.54 -0.39
C SER A 4 -55.24 14.64 0.21
N ASN A 5 -55.27 14.82 1.54
CA ASN A 5 -54.62 15.94 2.22
C ASN A 5 -53.13 16.14 1.88
N HIS A 6 -52.33 15.06 1.79
CA HIS A 6 -50.92 15.15 1.43
C HIS A 6 -50.69 15.73 0.03
N LYS A 7 -51.55 15.38 -0.94
CA LYS A 7 -51.48 15.95 -2.30
C LYS A 7 -51.82 17.43 -2.30
N ARG A 8 -52.83 17.83 -1.52
CA ARG A 8 -53.18 19.24 -1.34
C ARG A 8 -52.00 20.03 -0.76
N LEU A 9 -51.42 19.57 0.35
CA LEU A 9 -50.27 20.22 0.98
C LEU A 9 -49.07 20.36 0.03
N VAL A 10 -48.77 19.32 -0.76
CA VAL A 10 -47.71 19.40 -1.76
C VAL A 10 -48.06 20.40 -2.87
N ASN A 11 -49.27 20.34 -3.42
CA ASN A 11 -49.70 21.25 -4.49
C ASN A 11 -49.71 22.72 -4.04
N ASP A 12 -50.12 23.00 -2.80
CA ASP A 12 -50.14 24.35 -2.22
C ASP A 12 -48.73 24.97 -2.14
N CYS A 13 -47.67 24.14 -2.15
CA CYS A 13 -46.29 24.64 -2.17
C CYS A 13 -45.85 25.17 -3.54
N TYR A 14 -46.52 24.79 -4.64
CA TYR A 14 -46.13 25.26 -5.96
C TYR A 14 -46.79 26.61 -6.25
N PRO A 15 -46.02 27.67 -6.53
CA PRO A 15 -46.58 28.99 -6.80
C PRO A 15 -47.42 28.97 -8.08
N ALA A 16 -48.47 29.81 -8.12
CA ALA A 16 -49.27 30.04 -9.31
C ALA A 16 -48.49 30.76 -10.42
N GLU A 17 -47.43 31.49 -10.04
CA GLU A 17 -46.47 32.09 -10.96
C GLU A 17 -45.38 31.08 -11.33
N HIS A 18 -44.70 31.26 -12.46
CA HIS A 18 -43.57 30.42 -12.89
C HIS A 18 -42.29 30.62 -12.03
N SER A 19 -42.45 30.93 -10.74
CA SER A 19 -41.36 31.05 -9.78
C SER A 19 -40.84 29.66 -9.38
N PRO A 20 -39.51 29.46 -9.32
CA PRO A 20 -38.93 28.20 -8.85
C PRO A 20 -39.00 28.04 -7.31
N GLN A 21 -39.40 29.08 -6.58
CA GLN A 21 -39.42 29.08 -5.11
C GLN A 21 -40.78 28.59 -4.58
N PRO A 22 -40.82 27.63 -3.64
CA PRO A 22 -42.04 27.20 -3.02
C PRO A 22 -42.63 28.31 -2.15
N ASP A 23 -43.95 28.31 -2.00
CA ASP A 23 -44.62 29.16 -1.03
C ASP A 23 -44.14 28.82 0.39
N SER A 24 -43.52 29.77 1.09
CA SER A 24 -42.85 29.55 2.36
C SER A 24 -43.81 29.08 3.47
N ASN A 25 -45.04 29.59 3.45
CA ASN A 25 -46.09 29.21 4.39
C ASN A 25 -46.53 27.76 4.18
N SER A 26 -46.80 27.38 2.93
CA SER A 26 -47.22 26.03 2.56
C SER A 26 -46.09 25.02 2.75
N LEU A 27 -44.85 25.39 2.42
CA LEU A 27 -43.67 24.58 2.69
C LEU A 27 -43.52 24.28 4.18
N SER A 28 -43.68 25.30 5.04
CA SER A 28 -43.60 25.14 6.50
C SER A 28 -44.68 24.19 7.04
N ARG A 29 -45.90 24.24 6.47
CA ARG A 29 -46.97 23.28 6.81
C ARG A 29 -46.65 21.87 6.34
N LEU A 30 -46.07 21.73 5.14
CA LEU A 30 -45.68 20.44 4.59
C LEU A 30 -44.58 19.79 5.43
N THR A 31 -43.51 20.52 5.77
CA THR A 31 -42.41 19.99 6.58
C THR A 31 -42.88 19.65 8.00
N TYR A 32 -43.74 20.47 8.61
CA TYR A 32 -44.39 20.15 9.89
C TYR A 32 -45.26 18.90 9.81
N TYR A 33 -46.05 18.74 8.75
CA TYR A 33 -46.88 17.56 8.53
C TYR A 33 -46.01 16.30 8.40
N CYS A 34 -44.91 16.38 7.67
CA CYS A 34 -43.95 15.30 7.49
C CYS A 34 -43.24 14.91 8.80
N SER A 35 -42.79 15.89 9.59
CA SER A 35 -42.08 15.64 10.85
C SER A 35 -42.98 15.07 11.94
N THR A 36 -44.23 15.56 12.05
CA THR A 36 -45.19 15.07 13.05
C THR A 36 -45.82 13.73 12.68
N ARG A 37 -45.79 13.35 11.40
CA ARG A 37 -46.40 12.11 10.88
C ARG A 37 -45.45 11.36 9.95
N PRO A 38 -44.38 10.73 10.48
CA PRO A 38 -43.35 10.09 9.65
C PRO A 38 -43.91 8.98 8.74
N HIS A 39 -44.96 8.26 9.17
CA HIS A 39 -45.63 7.25 8.33
C HIS A 39 -46.34 7.82 7.10
N LYS A 40 -46.48 9.15 6.98
CA LYS A 40 -47.01 9.84 5.80
C LYS A 40 -45.92 10.30 4.84
N LEU A 41 -44.64 10.27 5.24
CA LEU A 41 -43.51 10.66 4.39
C LEU A 41 -43.53 9.89 3.07
N ASN A 42 -43.66 8.57 3.10
CA ASN A 42 -43.67 7.73 1.90
C ASN A 42 -44.78 8.15 0.92
N LYS A 43 -45.93 8.62 1.41
CA LYS A 43 -47.02 9.10 0.53
C LYS A 43 -46.70 10.45 -0.09
N VAL A 44 -46.04 11.33 0.67
CA VAL A 44 -45.58 12.64 0.20
C VAL A 44 -44.47 12.46 -0.83
N THR A 45 -43.44 11.67 -0.53
CA THR A 45 -42.29 11.46 -1.41
C THR A 45 -42.65 10.65 -2.65
N ALA A 46 -43.51 9.64 -2.55
CA ALA A 46 -44.02 8.94 -3.74
C ALA A 46 -44.84 9.88 -4.64
N TYR A 47 -45.63 10.79 -4.07
CA TYR A 47 -46.36 11.78 -4.85
C TYR A 47 -45.42 12.80 -5.51
N LEU A 48 -44.41 13.31 -4.79
CA LEU A 48 -43.37 14.19 -5.34
C LEU A 48 -42.58 13.49 -6.46
N LEU A 49 -42.25 12.21 -6.30
CA LEU A 49 -41.54 11.43 -7.29
C LEU A 49 -42.38 11.24 -8.57
N ALA A 50 -43.66 10.87 -8.41
CA ALA A 50 -44.58 10.77 -9.54
C ALA A 50 -44.76 12.13 -10.26
N PHE A 51 -44.81 13.21 -9.48
CA PHE A 51 -44.91 14.56 -10.02
C PHE A 51 -43.65 14.98 -10.78
N ALA A 52 -42.46 14.70 -10.22
CA ALA A 52 -41.17 14.97 -10.85
C ALA A 52 -40.99 14.22 -12.18
N ARG A 53 -41.48 12.97 -12.29
CA ARG A 53 -41.46 12.22 -13.55
C ARG A 53 -42.25 12.93 -14.64
N VAL A 54 -43.43 13.45 -14.31
CA VAL A 54 -44.24 14.23 -15.26
C VAL A 54 -43.53 15.53 -15.62
N GLN A 55 -42.93 16.19 -14.64
CA GLN A 55 -42.13 17.41 -14.86
C GLN A 55 -40.94 17.19 -15.76
N ALA A 56 -40.27 16.05 -15.68
CA ALA A 56 -39.08 15.76 -16.45
C ALA A 56 -39.35 15.37 -17.93
N LEU A 57 -40.60 15.09 -18.31
CA LEU A 57 -40.93 14.71 -19.69
C LEU A 57 -40.72 15.88 -20.67
N PRO A 58 -40.36 15.60 -21.93
CA PRO A 58 -40.30 16.60 -22.99
C PRO A 58 -41.64 17.31 -23.22
N GLN A 59 -41.61 18.61 -23.51
CA GLN A 59 -42.81 19.42 -23.78
C GLN A 59 -43.68 18.85 -24.91
N SER A 60 -43.07 18.19 -25.91
CA SER A 60 -43.77 17.60 -27.05
C SER A 60 -44.73 16.47 -26.69
N LEU A 61 -44.54 15.82 -25.55
CA LEU A 61 -45.33 14.65 -25.13
C LEU A 61 -46.49 14.97 -24.18
N SER A 62 -46.69 16.24 -23.80
CA SER A 62 -47.63 16.56 -22.70
C SER A 62 -48.37 17.89 -22.82
N ALA A 63 -48.69 18.31 -24.04
CA ALA A 63 -49.42 19.56 -24.33
C ALA A 63 -50.82 19.68 -23.67
N SER A 64 -51.36 18.62 -23.05
CA SER A 64 -52.71 18.62 -22.43
C SER A 64 -52.72 18.74 -20.90
N LEU A 65 -51.56 18.80 -20.23
CA LEU A 65 -51.47 18.81 -18.76
C LEU A 65 -51.09 20.20 -18.22
N SER A 66 -51.53 20.52 -16.99
CA SER A 66 -51.51 21.88 -16.41
C SER A 66 -50.15 22.60 -16.52
N PRO A 67 -50.11 23.95 -16.61
CA PRO A 67 -48.90 24.74 -16.90
C PRO A 67 -47.74 24.55 -15.91
N HIS A 68 -47.99 24.07 -14.69
CA HIS A 68 -46.96 23.77 -13.69
C HIS A 68 -46.31 22.38 -13.84
N ARG A 69 -46.90 21.51 -14.66
CA ARG A 69 -46.46 20.12 -14.79
C ARG A 69 -45.29 19.93 -15.74
N HIS A 70 -44.85 20.94 -16.50
CA HIS A 70 -43.78 20.83 -17.51
C HIS A 70 -42.88 22.07 -17.53
N SER A 71 -42.34 22.42 -16.37
CA SER A 71 -41.54 23.63 -16.26
C SER A 71 -40.31 23.41 -15.39
N LYS A 72 -39.16 23.91 -15.86
CA LYS A 72 -37.94 24.06 -15.06
C LYS A 72 -38.23 24.61 -13.65
N PRO A 73 -39.03 25.69 -13.48
CA PRO A 73 -39.47 26.16 -12.17
C PRO A 73 -40.14 25.10 -11.29
N GLY A 74 -41.03 24.29 -11.88
CA GLY A 74 -41.69 23.21 -11.16
C GLY A 74 -40.71 22.16 -10.63
N LEU A 75 -39.74 21.73 -11.45
CA LEU A 75 -38.76 20.75 -11.02
C LEU A 75 -37.80 21.33 -9.96
N LEU A 76 -37.36 22.58 -10.13
CA LEU A 76 -36.56 23.30 -9.13
C LEU A 76 -37.30 23.43 -7.79
N CYS A 77 -38.60 23.75 -7.82
CA CYS A 77 -39.44 23.77 -6.63
C CYS A 77 -39.47 22.38 -5.96
N THR A 78 -39.67 21.31 -6.74
CA THR A 78 -39.63 19.93 -6.22
C THR A 78 -38.28 19.58 -5.54
N ILE A 79 -37.15 20.03 -6.10
CA ILE A 79 -35.83 19.85 -5.46
C ILE A 79 -35.79 20.55 -4.10
N GLN A 80 -36.27 21.79 -4.01
CA GLN A 80 -36.31 22.56 -2.77
C GLN A 80 -37.25 21.93 -1.72
N LEU A 81 -38.38 21.34 -2.14
CA LEU A 81 -39.25 20.57 -1.25
C LEU A 81 -38.51 19.36 -0.67
N PHE A 82 -37.82 18.58 -1.50
CA PHE A 82 -37.03 17.44 -1.03
C PHE A 82 -35.90 17.88 -0.09
N GLN A 83 -35.23 18.99 -0.38
CA GLN A 83 -34.17 19.53 0.49
C GLN A 83 -34.73 19.94 1.86
N ALA A 84 -35.87 20.63 1.91
CA ALA A 84 -36.51 21.02 3.16
C ALA A 84 -37.03 19.81 3.96
N ILE A 85 -37.58 18.79 3.28
CA ILE A 85 -37.97 17.52 3.91
C ILE A 85 -36.74 16.80 4.47
N LEU A 86 -35.65 16.71 3.71
CA LEU A 86 -34.40 16.09 4.15
C LEU A 86 -33.87 16.74 5.43
N HIS A 87 -33.80 18.07 5.48
CA HIS A 87 -33.33 18.79 6.67
C HIS A 87 -34.26 18.62 7.88
N THR A 88 -35.58 18.69 7.68
CA THR A 88 -36.54 18.63 8.79
C THR A 88 -36.76 17.20 9.30
N CYS A 89 -36.70 16.22 8.40
CA CYS A 89 -37.04 14.82 8.67
C CYS A 89 -35.83 13.88 8.65
N GLN A 90 -34.61 14.41 8.87
CA GLN A 90 -33.37 13.64 8.86
C GLN A 90 -33.41 12.36 9.74
N PRO A 91 -33.98 12.36 10.96
CA PRO A 91 -34.08 11.13 11.78
C PRO A 91 -34.90 10.02 11.12
N HIS A 92 -35.73 10.36 10.15
CA HIS A 92 -36.60 9.46 9.40
C HIS A 92 -36.12 9.22 7.97
N LEU A 93 -34.87 9.59 7.65
CA LEU A 93 -34.27 9.44 6.32
C LEU A 93 -34.49 8.05 5.70
N PRO A 94 -34.31 6.91 6.42
CA PRO A 94 -34.50 5.58 5.82
C PRO A 94 -35.88 5.35 5.19
N LEU A 95 -36.93 6.07 5.63
CA LEU A 95 -38.29 5.90 5.10
C LEU A 95 -38.44 6.41 3.66
N PHE A 96 -37.64 7.39 3.26
CA PHE A 96 -37.78 8.07 1.96
C PHE A 96 -36.47 8.21 1.18
N LEU A 97 -35.36 7.66 1.68
CA LEU A 97 -34.06 7.73 1.02
C LEU A 97 -34.09 7.12 -0.39
N HIS A 98 -34.83 6.02 -0.59
CA HIS A 98 -35.00 5.42 -1.91
C HIS A 98 -35.68 6.36 -2.91
N ASP A 99 -36.79 6.98 -2.52
CA ASP A 99 -37.51 7.96 -3.35
C ASP A 99 -36.64 9.18 -3.65
N LEU A 100 -35.85 9.63 -2.66
CA LEU A 100 -34.93 10.75 -2.78
C LEU A 100 -33.81 10.48 -3.78
N LEU A 101 -33.15 9.31 -3.72
CA LEU A 101 -32.12 8.92 -4.71
C LEU A 101 -32.72 8.73 -6.10
N SER A 102 -33.93 8.16 -6.19
CA SER A 102 -34.67 8.01 -7.45
C SER A 102 -35.01 9.38 -8.06
N PHE A 103 -35.42 10.33 -7.22
CA PHE A 103 -35.68 11.70 -7.65
C PHE A 103 -34.42 12.41 -8.13
N ILE A 104 -33.30 12.28 -7.40
CA ILE A 104 -32.01 12.83 -7.82
C ILE A 104 -31.63 12.28 -9.21
N ALA A 105 -31.81 10.97 -9.45
CA ALA A 105 -31.58 10.38 -10.77
C ALA A 105 -32.44 11.07 -11.86
N ILE A 106 -33.74 11.26 -11.63
CA ILE A 106 -34.64 11.95 -12.57
C ILE A 106 -34.21 13.40 -12.80
N ALA A 107 -33.87 14.14 -11.74
CA ALA A 107 -33.42 15.53 -11.81
C ALA A 107 -32.07 15.68 -12.52
N LEU A 108 -31.27 14.62 -12.58
CA LEU A 108 -30.05 14.53 -13.37
C LEU A 108 -30.32 13.98 -14.79
N GLY A 109 -31.56 13.75 -15.19
CA GLY A 109 -31.92 13.14 -16.49
C GLY A 109 -31.44 11.69 -16.64
N LEU A 110 -31.21 10.98 -15.53
CA LEU A 110 -30.77 9.58 -15.50
C LEU A 110 -31.99 8.65 -15.41
N GLY A 111 -32.08 7.67 -16.30
CA GLY A 111 -33.17 6.68 -16.31
C GLY A 111 -34.46 7.15 -17.00
N LEU A 112 -34.39 8.23 -17.78
CA LEU A 112 -35.44 8.60 -18.72
C LEU A 112 -35.13 7.95 -20.07
N ASP A 113 -36.03 7.10 -20.56
CA ASP A 113 -35.95 6.50 -21.90
C ASP A 113 -36.21 7.60 -22.93
N HIS A 114 -35.17 8.35 -23.28
CA HIS A 114 -35.24 9.37 -24.31
C HIS A 114 -34.76 8.80 -25.65
N PRO A 115 -35.51 8.94 -26.74
CA PRO A 115 -35.13 8.36 -28.04
C PRO A 115 -33.89 9.03 -28.65
N ASP A 116 -33.60 10.27 -28.26
CA ASP A 116 -32.39 10.99 -28.68
C ASP A 116 -31.24 10.78 -27.70
N PRO A 117 -30.18 10.04 -28.06
CA PRO A 117 -28.91 10.10 -27.36
C PRO A 117 -28.28 11.46 -27.66
N GLY A 118 -28.50 12.42 -26.76
CA GLY A 118 -27.82 13.71 -26.81
C GLY A 118 -26.29 13.55 -26.83
N PRO A 119 -25.56 14.63 -27.15
CA PRO A 119 -24.11 14.60 -27.17
C PRO A 119 -23.57 14.10 -25.81
N PRO A 120 -22.57 13.21 -25.82
CA PRO A 120 -22.00 12.66 -24.60
C PRO A 120 -21.37 13.78 -23.74
N GLY A 121 -21.51 13.69 -22.42
CA GLY A 121 -20.81 14.56 -21.45
C GLY A 121 -21.64 15.67 -20.82
N ILE A 122 -22.94 15.69 -21.06
CA ILE A 122 -23.91 16.43 -20.25
C ILE A 122 -24.58 15.43 -19.30
N ILE A 123 -24.86 15.82 -18.06
CA ILE A 123 -25.49 14.91 -17.08
C ILE A 123 -26.80 14.39 -17.68
N GLY A 124 -26.90 13.07 -17.92
CA GLY A 124 -28.14 12.42 -18.38
C GLY A 124 -28.62 12.77 -19.79
N GLN A 125 -29.80 12.25 -20.13
CA GLN A 125 -30.47 12.47 -21.42
C GLN A 125 -31.62 13.47 -21.29
N GLY A 126 -32.00 14.09 -22.41
CA GLY A 126 -33.11 15.04 -22.48
C GLY A 126 -32.78 16.45 -21.98
N TRP A 127 -33.82 17.28 -21.82
CA TRP A 127 -33.67 18.69 -21.47
C TRP A 127 -33.28 18.90 -20.00
N VAL A 128 -33.75 18.04 -19.09
CA VAL A 128 -33.49 18.12 -17.65
C VAL A 128 -32.00 18.03 -17.38
N GLY A 129 -31.35 17.05 -18.00
CA GLY A 129 -29.92 16.81 -17.88
C GLY A 129 -29.04 17.96 -18.41
N ARG A 130 -29.55 18.68 -19.42
CA ARG A 130 -28.88 19.82 -20.06
C ARG A 130 -29.03 21.12 -19.29
N ASP A 131 -29.92 21.18 -18.30
CA ASP A 131 -30.14 22.40 -17.54
C ASP A 131 -29.12 22.50 -16.38
N PRO A 132 -28.21 23.49 -16.40
CA PRO A 132 -27.15 23.59 -15.39
C PRO A 132 -27.70 23.91 -14.00
N ASP A 133 -28.81 24.66 -13.89
CA ASP A 133 -29.39 25.01 -12.60
C ASP A 133 -30.01 23.79 -11.93
N ILE A 134 -30.75 22.99 -12.70
CA ILE A 134 -31.34 21.75 -12.19
C ILE A 134 -30.24 20.77 -11.80
N ALA A 135 -29.22 20.59 -12.65
CA ALA A 135 -28.07 19.74 -12.37
C ALA A 135 -27.34 20.14 -11.07
N LEU A 136 -27.02 21.43 -10.92
CA LEU A 136 -26.38 21.97 -9.71
C LEU A 136 -27.23 21.70 -8.47
N ARG A 137 -28.53 22.00 -8.50
CA ARG A 137 -29.42 21.80 -7.35
C ARG A 137 -29.63 20.32 -7.02
N ALA A 138 -29.69 19.45 -8.04
CA ALA A 138 -29.78 18.01 -7.84
C ALA A 138 -28.50 17.45 -7.20
N VAL A 139 -27.33 17.94 -7.60
CA VAL A 139 -26.05 17.59 -6.97
C VAL A 139 -25.96 18.12 -5.54
N GLU A 140 -26.39 19.36 -5.27
CA GLU A 140 -26.47 19.90 -3.90
C GLU A 140 -27.40 19.05 -3.00
N LEU A 141 -28.53 18.59 -3.55
CA LEU A 141 -29.43 17.68 -2.86
C LEU A 141 -28.76 16.32 -2.60
N PHE A 142 -28.03 15.77 -3.58
CA PHE A 142 -27.25 14.55 -3.40
C PHE A 142 -26.19 14.70 -2.31
N ILE A 143 -25.41 15.79 -2.32
CA ILE A 143 -24.40 16.10 -1.29
C ILE A 143 -25.05 16.14 0.10
N SER A 144 -26.17 16.85 0.22
CA SER A 144 -26.94 16.91 1.47
C SER A 144 -27.43 15.53 1.89
N THR A 145 -27.82 14.69 0.93
CA THR A 145 -28.30 13.32 1.16
C THR A 145 -27.18 12.43 1.70
N VAL A 146 -26.01 12.39 1.05
CA VAL A 146 -24.88 11.56 1.50
C VAL A 146 -24.33 12.02 2.85
N ASN A 147 -24.34 13.32 3.13
CA ASN A 147 -23.92 13.85 4.44
C ASN A 147 -24.94 13.53 5.55
N ALA A 148 -26.21 13.34 5.20
CA ALA A 148 -27.25 12.94 6.14
C ALA A 148 -27.32 11.42 6.36
N MET A 149 -26.73 10.61 5.46
CA MET A 149 -26.71 9.16 5.56
C MET A 149 -25.88 8.70 6.76
N GLY A 150 -26.46 7.80 7.56
CA GLY A 150 -25.79 7.17 8.68
C GLY A 150 -25.21 5.80 8.31
N PRO A 151 -24.56 5.13 9.29
CA PRO A 151 -23.94 3.82 9.11
C PRO A 151 -24.84 2.71 8.55
N THR A 152 -26.12 2.77 8.88
CA THR A 152 -27.11 1.76 8.50
C THR A 152 -27.85 2.09 7.20
N SER A 153 -27.61 3.27 6.61
CA SER A 153 -28.37 3.74 5.45
C SER A 153 -28.17 2.89 4.19
N LEU A 154 -27.11 2.09 4.10
CA LEU A 154 -26.81 1.26 2.92
C LEU A 154 -26.88 -0.25 3.20
N LEU A 155 -27.64 -0.66 4.22
CA LEU A 155 -27.88 -2.09 4.50
C LEU A 155 -28.89 -2.71 3.53
N ASP A 156 -29.84 -1.91 3.04
CA ASP A 156 -30.79 -2.33 2.01
C ASP A 156 -30.09 -2.42 0.65
N GLU A 157 -30.17 -3.58 0.00
CA GLU A 157 -29.55 -3.84 -1.30
C GLU A 157 -30.12 -2.99 -2.42
N GLU A 158 -31.43 -2.72 -2.42
CA GLU A 158 -32.04 -1.89 -3.47
C GLU A 158 -31.56 -0.45 -3.35
N LEU A 159 -31.51 0.04 -2.13
CA LEU A 159 -31.02 1.38 -1.84
C LEU A 159 -29.53 1.53 -2.14
N ALA A 160 -28.72 0.53 -1.76
CA ALA A 160 -27.32 0.48 -2.12
C ALA A 160 -27.12 0.46 -3.64
N ARG A 161 -27.97 -0.25 -4.38
CA ARG A 161 -27.93 -0.28 -5.86
C ARG A 161 -28.23 1.10 -6.44
N ALA A 162 -29.24 1.80 -5.93
CA ALA A 162 -29.57 3.16 -6.38
C ALA A 162 -28.42 4.15 -6.09
N HIS A 163 -27.81 4.07 -4.91
CA HIS A 163 -26.66 4.90 -4.55
C HIS A 163 -25.43 4.59 -5.43
N LEU A 164 -25.08 3.31 -5.59
CA LEU A 164 -23.97 2.88 -6.46
C LEU A 164 -24.21 3.26 -7.93
N PHE A 165 -25.45 3.23 -8.40
CA PHE A 165 -25.80 3.71 -9.75
C PHE A 165 -25.46 5.19 -9.93
N LEU A 166 -25.83 6.05 -8.97
CA LEU A 166 -25.48 7.47 -9.01
C LEU A 166 -23.96 7.68 -8.97
N LEU A 167 -23.24 6.97 -8.09
CA LEU A 167 -21.78 7.04 -8.04
C LEU A 167 -21.12 6.62 -9.35
N ALA A 168 -21.60 5.53 -9.97
CA ALA A 168 -21.10 5.08 -11.26
C ALA A 168 -21.32 6.14 -12.36
N LYS A 169 -22.48 6.81 -12.36
CA LYS A 169 -22.77 7.89 -13.30
C LYS A 169 -21.90 9.12 -13.04
N PHE A 170 -21.76 9.56 -11.80
CA PHE A 170 -20.86 10.67 -11.46
C PHE A 170 -19.41 10.39 -11.85
N SER A 171 -18.91 9.17 -11.58
CA SER A 171 -17.59 8.75 -12.02
C SER A 171 -17.45 8.79 -13.53
N SER A 172 -18.41 8.24 -14.27
CA SER A 172 -18.35 8.22 -15.73
C SER A 172 -18.28 9.62 -16.34
N ILE A 173 -19.02 10.58 -15.77
CA ILE A 173 -19.02 11.98 -16.21
C ILE A 173 -17.73 12.70 -15.79
N ALA A 174 -17.24 12.44 -14.57
CA ALA A 174 -15.99 13.02 -14.07
C ALA A 174 -14.76 12.60 -14.91
N MET A 175 -14.84 11.39 -15.49
CA MET A 175 -13.82 10.82 -16.37
C MET A 175 -13.84 11.38 -17.80
N VAL A 176 -14.87 12.12 -18.20
CA VAL A 176 -14.92 12.72 -19.53
C VAL A 176 -13.96 13.91 -19.57
N THR A 177 -12.81 13.75 -20.22
CA THR A 177 -11.90 14.86 -20.46
C THR A 177 -12.45 15.76 -21.57
N PRO A 178 -12.65 17.06 -21.33
CA PRO A 178 -12.91 18.00 -22.43
C PRO A 178 -11.71 18.00 -23.38
N SER A 179 -11.95 17.95 -24.70
CA SER A 179 -10.88 18.23 -25.64
C SER A 179 -10.40 19.68 -25.42
N ALA A 180 -9.10 19.93 -25.54
CA ALA A 180 -8.52 21.28 -25.41
C ALA A 180 -9.17 22.28 -26.38
N ALA A 181 -9.64 21.81 -27.54
CA ALA A 181 -10.37 22.60 -28.53
C ALA A 181 -11.86 22.83 -28.16
N SER A 182 -12.42 22.02 -27.26
CA SER A 182 -13.81 22.05 -26.83
C SER A 182 -13.92 22.43 -25.35
N LEU A 183 -13.27 23.53 -24.96
CA LEU A 183 -13.49 24.26 -23.69
C LEU A 183 -14.92 24.82 -23.56
N SER A 184 -15.90 24.18 -24.20
CA SER A 184 -17.31 24.44 -24.01
C SER A 184 -17.62 24.37 -22.51
N GLN A 185 -18.17 25.47 -22.00
CA GLN A 185 -18.58 25.64 -20.61
C GLN A 185 -19.44 24.49 -20.04
N PRO A 186 -20.39 23.85 -20.78
CA PRO A 186 -21.30 22.88 -20.17
C PRO A 186 -20.62 21.56 -19.73
N LEU A 187 -19.63 21.07 -20.47
CA LEU A 187 -18.98 19.80 -20.12
C LEU A 187 -18.06 19.95 -18.90
N ASN A 188 -17.33 21.06 -18.83
CA ASN A 188 -16.54 21.41 -17.66
C ASN A 188 -17.41 21.63 -16.42
N PHE A 189 -18.58 22.23 -16.59
CA PHE A 189 -19.57 22.39 -15.54
C PHE A 189 -20.03 21.03 -14.98
N ALA A 190 -20.46 20.12 -15.86
CA ALA A 190 -20.90 18.78 -15.46
C ALA A 190 -19.78 18.00 -14.77
N ARG A 191 -18.57 17.96 -15.35
CA ARG A 191 -17.39 17.31 -14.76
C ARG A 191 -17.05 17.87 -13.38
N THR A 192 -17.05 19.19 -13.23
CA THR A 192 -16.75 19.84 -11.95
C THR A 192 -17.81 19.47 -10.90
N LEU A 193 -19.09 19.51 -11.26
CA LEU A 193 -20.19 19.10 -10.37
C LEU A 193 -20.05 17.65 -9.92
N THR A 194 -19.77 16.73 -10.83
CA THR A 194 -19.68 15.31 -10.48
C THR A 194 -18.45 15.01 -9.63
N VAL A 195 -17.31 15.66 -9.88
CA VAL A 195 -16.14 15.55 -9.00
C VAL A 195 -16.44 16.07 -7.59
N ILE A 196 -17.17 17.18 -7.45
CA ILE A 196 -17.64 17.66 -6.13
C ILE A 196 -18.53 16.61 -5.47
N ALA A 197 -19.49 16.03 -6.20
CA ALA A 197 -20.37 14.99 -5.66
C ALA A 197 -19.59 13.75 -5.16
N LEU A 198 -18.59 13.29 -5.92
CA LEU A 198 -17.72 12.19 -5.51
C LEU A 198 -16.88 12.57 -4.28
N GLY A 199 -16.33 13.79 -4.25
CA GLY A 199 -15.56 14.29 -3.12
C GLY A 199 -16.38 14.41 -1.83
N GLU A 200 -17.60 14.91 -1.90
CA GLU A 200 -18.49 14.96 -0.73
C GLU A 200 -18.92 13.56 -0.27
N THR A 201 -19.06 12.60 -1.20
CA THR A 201 -19.30 11.19 -0.83
C THR A 201 -18.11 10.62 -0.05
N VAL A 202 -16.87 10.95 -0.45
CA VAL A 202 -15.65 10.55 0.27
C VAL A 202 -15.69 11.00 1.73
N ARG A 203 -16.25 12.18 2.00
CA ARG A 203 -16.36 12.72 3.37
C ARG A 203 -17.52 12.17 4.18
N SER A 204 -18.50 11.57 3.51
CA SER A 204 -19.68 11.06 4.19
C SER A 204 -19.27 9.96 5.18
N THR A 205 -19.80 10.04 6.40
CA THR A 205 -19.59 8.98 7.41
C THR A 205 -20.21 7.65 6.95
N GLY A 206 -21.25 7.72 6.11
CA GLY A 206 -21.90 6.57 5.48
C GLY A 206 -20.98 5.74 4.59
N LEU A 207 -19.96 6.33 3.95
CA LEU A 207 -18.99 5.57 3.15
C LEU A 207 -18.22 4.58 4.02
N TYR A 208 -17.57 5.05 5.08
CA TYR A 208 -16.66 4.28 5.92
C TYR A 208 -17.35 3.25 6.82
N SER A 209 -18.67 3.34 6.95
CA SER A 209 -19.48 2.42 7.74
C SER A 209 -20.27 1.43 6.87
N SER A 210 -20.24 1.60 5.55
CA SER A 210 -20.97 0.75 4.62
C SER A 210 -20.29 -0.60 4.39
N SER A 211 -21.09 -1.66 4.36
CA SER A 211 -20.68 -2.98 3.86
C SER A 211 -20.29 -2.97 2.37
N GLN A 212 -20.70 -1.94 1.63
CA GLN A 212 -20.41 -1.76 0.21
C GLN A 212 -19.17 -0.90 -0.06
N TYR A 213 -18.35 -0.59 0.95
CA TYR A 213 -17.16 0.27 0.83
C TYR A 213 -16.32 -0.07 -0.41
N ASN A 214 -15.98 -1.35 -0.60
CA ASN A 214 -15.15 -1.81 -1.72
C ASN A 214 -15.77 -1.51 -3.09
N LYS A 215 -17.11 -1.60 -3.22
CA LYS A 215 -17.80 -1.27 -4.47
C LYS A 215 -17.84 0.24 -4.68
N GLN A 216 -18.11 1.00 -3.62
CA GLN A 216 -18.15 2.47 -3.68
C GLN A 216 -16.79 3.05 -4.06
N ILE A 217 -15.70 2.60 -3.45
CA ILE A 217 -14.34 3.07 -3.74
C ILE A 217 -13.92 2.78 -5.18
N LYS A 218 -14.28 1.61 -5.74
CA LYS A 218 -14.05 1.27 -7.15
C LYS A 218 -14.77 2.21 -8.13
N LEU A 219 -15.82 2.90 -7.68
CA LEU A 219 -16.55 3.90 -8.47
C LEU A 219 -16.02 5.31 -8.17
N LEU A 220 -15.70 5.64 -6.91
CA LEU A 220 -15.24 6.97 -6.52
C LEU A 220 -13.85 7.31 -7.10
N VAL A 221 -12.91 6.38 -6.96
CA VAL A 221 -11.50 6.63 -7.24
C VAL A 221 -11.23 6.95 -8.73
N PRO A 222 -11.80 6.24 -9.72
CA PRO A 222 -11.58 6.58 -11.13
C PRO A 222 -12.02 8.02 -11.47
N GLY A 223 -13.19 8.44 -11.01
CA GLY A 223 -13.70 9.79 -11.25
C GLY A 223 -12.83 10.88 -10.62
N LEU A 224 -12.34 10.66 -9.38
CA LEU A 224 -11.42 11.59 -8.72
C LEU A 224 -10.04 11.61 -9.39
N LEU A 225 -9.52 10.46 -9.80
CA LEU A 225 -8.23 10.37 -10.47
C LEU A 225 -8.26 10.97 -11.86
N ALA A 226 -9.35 10.87 -12.61
CA ALA A 226 -9.43 11.49 -13.95
C ALA A 226 -9.36 13.02 -13.93
N ALA A 227 -9.60 13.66 -12.78
CA ALA A 227 -9.29 15.09 -12.61
C ALA A 227 -7.79 15.36 -12.55
N ILE A 228 -7.01 14.42 -12.02
CA ILE A 228 -5.57 14.53 -11.74
C ILE A 228 -4.74 13.97 -12.89
N LEU A 229 -5.10 12.77 -13.34
CA LEU A 229 -4.54 11.97 -14.42
C LEU A 229 -5.51 11.98 -15.62
N PRO A 230 -5.64 13.11 -16.36
CA PRO A 230 -6.35 13.07 -17.64
C PRO A 230 -5.70 12.03 -18.57
N ASN A 231 -6.50 11.50 -19.49
CA ASN A 231 -6.04 10.53 -20.48
C ASN A 231 -4.77 11.03 -21.17
N ALA A 232 -3.81 10.12 -21.37
CA ALA A 232 -2.50 10.45 -21.94
C ALA A 232 -2.57 11.11 -23.33
N SER A 233 -3.68 10.93 -24.06
CA SER A 233 -3.95 11.60 -25.33
C SER A 233 -4.18 13.10 -25.19
N ASP A 234 -4.68 13.55 -24.04
CA ASP A 234 -5.26 14.89 -23.90
C ASP A 234 -4.31 15.86 -23.20
N ARG A 235 -3.42 15.36 -22.31
CA ARG A 235 -2.42 16.18 -21.63
C ARG A 235 -1.08 15.44 -21.50
N PRO A 236 0.03 16.02 -22.00
CA PRO A 236 1.36 15.47 -21.77
C PRO A 236 1.71 15.44 -20.28
N ALA A 237 2.37 14.36 -19.83
CA ALA A 237 2.77 14.18 -18.43
C ALA A 237 3.60 15.36 -17.86
N GLY A 238 4.42 16.01 -18.70
CA GLY A 238 5.23 17.17 -18.29
C GLY A 238 4.39 18.37 -17.84
N VAL A 239 3.26 18.65 -18.52
CA VAL A 239 2.36 19.75 -18.14
C VAL A 239 1.65 19.46 -16.82
N MET A 240 1.26 18.19 -16.62
CA MET A 240 0.67 17.77 -15.35
C MET A 240 1.69 17.89 -14.21
N LEU A 241 2.92 17.41 -14.40
CA LEU A 241 3.99 17.53 -13.41
C LEU A 241 4.27 19.00 -13.06
N GLN A 242 4.31 19.87 -14.07
CA GLN A 242 4.45 21.32 -13.83
C GLN A 242 3.25 21.86 -13.04
N THR A 243 2.03 21.48 -13.41
CA THR A 243 0.83 21.89 -12.68
C THR A 243 0.92 21.44 -11.22
N ILE A 244 1.24 20.16 -10.96
CA ILE A 244 1.38 19.61 -9.60
C ILE A 244 2.46 20.36 -8.82
N SER A 245 3.60 20.65 -9.45
CA SER A 245 4.67 21.46 -8.88
C SER A 245 4.18 22.88 -8.53
N ASP A 246 3.48 23.55 -9.45
CA ASP A 246 2.90 24.89 -9.26
C ASP A 246 1.85 24.92 -8.15
N LEU A 247 1.16 23.79 -7.90
CA LEU A 247 0.23 23.66 -6.78
C LEU A 247 0.94 23.49 -5.42
N GLY A 248 2.27 23.46 -5.40
CA GLY A 248 3.08 23.27 -4.19
C GLY A 248 3.04 21.83 -3.68
N LEU A 249 2.69 20.87 -4.54
CA LEU A 249 2.63 19.44 -4.20
C LEU A 249 3.92 18.73 -4.62
N ASP A 250 5.01 19.48 -4.74
CA ASP A 250 6.29 18.93 -5.11
C ASP A 250 6.67 17.82 -4.10
N PRO A 251 6.74 16.55 -4.52
CA PRO A 251 7.02 15.44 -3.62
C PRO A 251 8.41 15.56 -2.97
N SER A 252 9.31 16.39 -3.52
CA SER A 252 10.63 16.66 -2.93
C SER A 252 10.58 17.58 -1.72
N VAL A 253 9.53 18.41 -1.59
CA VAL A 253 9.30 19.22 -0.40
C VAL A 253 8.66 18.31 0.64
N SER A 254 9.51 17.78 1.53
CA SER A 254 9.12 16.88 2.63
C SER A 254 7.78 17.31 3.25
N PRO A 255 6.73 16.46 3.20
CA PRO A 255 5.46 16.76 3.84
C PRO A 255 5.62 16.51 5.34
N GLU A 256 6.28 17.46 6.00
CA GLU A 256 6.11 17.71 7.43
C GLU A 256 4.76 18.36 7.72
N ASN A 257 4.04 18.80 6.68
CA ASN A 257 2.62 19.11 6.78
C ASN A 257 1.83 17.79 6.83
N ASP A 258 1.98 17.05 7.93
CA ASP A 258 0.98 16.08 8.39
C ASP A 258 -0.29 16.90 8.70
N LEU A 259 -1.01 17.30 7.65
CA LEU A 259 -2.25 18.05 7.78
C LEU A 259 -3.15 17.23 8.70
N SER A 260 -3.53 17.84 9.80
CA SER A 260 -4.46 17.22 10.73
C SER A 260 -5.76 16.91 9.98
N PRO A 261 -6.52 15.87 10.40
CA PRO A 261 -7.82 15.58 9.82
C PRO A 261 -8.77 16.80 9.80
N GLU A 262 -8.62 17.72 10.76
CA GLU A 262 -9.37 18.97 10.84
C GLU A 262 -8.96 19.99 9.76
N GLU A 263 -7.66 20.15 9.52
CA GLU A 263 -7.13 21.00 8.43
C GLU A 263 -7.51 20.45 7.06
N LEU A 264 -7.44 19.13 6.88
CA LEU A 264 -7.91 18.48 5.65
C LEU A 264 -9.40 18.75 5.43
N THR A 265 -10.23 18.58 6.47
CA THR A 265 -11.67 18.87 6.41
C THR A 265 -11.94 20.34 6.07
N THR A 266 -11.18 21.26 6.67
CA THR A 266 -11.31 22.72 6.43
C THR A 266 -10.90 23.09 5.01
N THR A 267 -9.77 22.56 4.55
CA THR A 267 -9.29 22.75 3.18
C THR A 267 -10.30 22.21 2.17
N PHE A 268 -10.84 21.03 2.44
CA PHE A 268 -11.86 20.39 1.61
C PHE A 268 -13.14 21.23 1.52
N ASN A 269 -13.66 21.70 2.65
CA ASN A 269 -14.82 22.60 2.71
C ASN A 269 -14.58 23.88 1.91
N THR A 270 -13.41 24.49 2.09
CA THR A 270 -13.05 25.75 1.43
C THR A 270 -12.98 25.57 -0.08
N LEU A 271 -12.34 24.50 -0.56
CA LEU A 271 -12.26 24.20 -1.98
C LEU A 271 -13.64 23.84 -2.57
N GLY A 272 -14.42 22.98 -1.90
CA GLY A 272 -15.77 22.60 -2.36
C GLY A 272 -16.71 23.79 -2.47
N THR A 273 -16.74 24.65 -1.45
CA THR A 273 -17.55 25.89 -1.46
C THR A 273 -17.08 26.88 -2.53
N LYS A 274 -15.77 27.03 -2.72
CA LYS A 274 -15.20 27.86 -3.80
C LYS A 274 -15.66 27.35 -5.17
N LEU A 275 -15.53 26.04 -5.44
CA LEU A 275 -15.95 25.43 -6.69
C LEU A 275 -17.47 25.59 -6.93
N LEU A 276 -18.32 25.31 -5.94
CA LEU A 276 -19.77 25.49 -6.05
C LEU A 276 -20.16 26.95 -6.29
N ASN A 277 -19.48 27.90 -5.63
CA ASN A 277 -19.73 29.33 -5.85
C ASN A 277 -19.31 29.79 -7.25
N ASN A 278 -18.24 29.24 -7.81
CA ASN A 278 -17.84 29.48 -9.19
C ASN A 278 -18.91 28.93 -10.16
N LEU A 279 -19.45 27.74 -9.91
CA LEU A 279 -20.50 27.15 -10.74
C LEU A 279 -21.81 27.95 -10.72
N ARG A 280 -22.13 28.59 -9.60
CA ARG A 280 -23.28 29.52 -9.49
C ARG A 280 -23.08 30.83 -10.26
N ARG A 281 -21.83 31.17 -10.61
CA ARG A 281 -21.44 32.41 -11.30
C ARG A 281 -20.68 32.05 -12.58
N PRO A 282 -21.38 31.69 -13.67
CA PRO A 282 -20.78 31.11 -14.88
C PRO A 282 -19.78 32.01 -15.62
N THR A 283 -19.59 33.26 -15.18
CA THR A 283 -18.61 34.19 -15.75
C THR A 283 -17.16 33.84 -15.41
N ILE A 284 -16.91 33.03 -14.38
CA ILE A 284 -15.57 32.62 -13.97
C ILE A 284 -15.42 31.13 -14.23
N ILE A 285 -14.67 30.77 -15.27
CA ILE A 285 -14.25 29.38 -15.47
C ILE A 285 -13.47 28.99 -14.22
N SER A 286 -13.97 28.03 -13.45
CA SER A 286 -13.23 27.52 -12.32
C SER A 286 -11.91 26.98 -12.84
N PRO A 287 -10.76 27.44 -12.31
CA PRO A 287 -9.49 27.00 -12.83
C PRO A 287 -9.37 25.51 -12.56
N GLU A 288 -8.93 24.77 -13.56
CA GLU A 288 -8.73 23.33 -13.47
C GLU A 288 -7.81 22.95 -12.31
N THR A 289 -6.92 23.85 -11.92
CA THR A 289 -6.07 23.75 -10.74
C THR A 289 -6.87 23.58 -9.45
N ASP A 290 -8.00 24.28 -9.26
CA ASP A 290 -8.86 24.10 -8.08
C ASP A 290 -9.52 22.72 -8.07
N LEU A 291 -9.89 22.21 -9.25
CA LEU A 291 -10.48 20.87 -9.40
C LEU A 291 -9.46 19.77 -9.09
N ILE A 292 -8.22 19.92 -9.57
CA ILE A 292 -7.09 19.04 -9.26
C ILE A 292 -6.81 19.07 -7.75
N LYS A 293 -6.69 20.27 -7.15
CA LYS A 293 -6.49 20.42 -5.69
C LYS A 293 -7.60 19.75 -4.90
N TYR A 294 -8.85 19.95 -5.28
CA TYR A 294 -10.00 19.33 -4.60
C TYR A 294 -9.93 17.79 -4.69
N SER A 295 -9.63 17.25 -5.86
CA SER A 295 -9.53 15.79 -6.08
C SER A 295 -8.37 15.16 -5.32
N LEU A 296 -7.22 15.82 -5.28
CA LEU A 296 -6.07 15.38 -4.47
C LEU A 296 -6.40 15.44 -2.97
N THR A 297 -7.11 16.49 -2.52
CA THR A 297 -7.56 16.58 -1.13
C THR A 297 -8.54 15.46 -0.79
N ALA A 298 -9.39 15.03 -1.74
CA ALA A 298 -10.28 13.88 -1.56
C ALA A 298 -9.52 12.56 -1.43
N LEU A 299 -8.53 12.33 -2.30
CA LEU A 299 -7.70 11.13 -2.20
C LEU A 299 -6.86 11.12 -0.92
N ASN A 300 -6.31 12.26 -0.53
CA ASN A 300 -5.62 12.40 0.76
C ASN A 300 -6.58 12.09 1.91
N TYR A 301 -7.79 12.67 1.91
CA TYR A 301 -8.81 12.39 2.91
C TYR A 301 -9.16 10.90 2.98
N LEU A 302 -9.29 10.19 1.85
CA LEU A 302 -9.54 8.74 1.82
C LEU A 302 -8.43 7.92 2.51
N LEU A 303 -7.17 8.35 2.40
CA LEU A 303 -6.00 7.63 2.91
C LEU A 303 -5.60 8.04 4.32
N ALA A 304 -5.82 9.31 4.66
CA ALA A 304 -5.49 9.92 5.95
C ALA A 304 -6.60 9.73 6.98
N THR A 305 -7.87 9.67 6.55
CA THR A 305 -8.97 9.32 7.45
C THR A 305 -8.63 7.96 8.03
N PRO A 306 -8.61 7.81 9.37
CA PRO A 306 -8.35 6.54 10.01
C PRO A 306 -9.50 5.60 9.66
N ALA A 307 -9.39 4.97 8.50
CA ALA A 307 -10.27 3.91 8.09
C ALA A 307 -10.20 2.88 9.23
N ALA A 308 -11.34 2.62 9.85
CA ALA A 308 -11.43 1.78 11.03
C ALA A 308 -10.88 0.36 10.75
N ALA A 309 -10.77 -0.02 9.47
CA ALA A 309 -10.27 -1.31 9.04
C ALA A 309 -9.13 -1.21 8.01
N HIS A 310 -8.08 -2.00 8.23
CA HIS A 310 -7.03 -2.34 7.26
C HIS A 310 -7.60 -2.66 5.86
N ALA A 311 -8.72 -3.39 5.81
CA ALA A 311 -9.38 -3.77 4.56
C ALA A 311 -9.79 -2.57 3.69
N GLN A 312 -10.25 -1.49 4.32
CA GLN A 312 -10.67 -0.27 3.61
C GLN A 312 -9.46 0.44 2.99
N TYR A 313 -8.39 0.60 3.75
CA TYR A 313 -7.14 1.16 3.22
C TYR A 313 -6.62 0.35 2.02
N ASN A 314 -6.59 -0.99 2.14
CA ASN A 314 -6.14 -1.85 1.05
C ASN A 314 -7.04 -1.72 -0.19
N ALA A 315 -8.37 -1.65 -0.01
CA ALA A 315 -9.30 -1.46 -1.12
C ALA A 315 -9.09 -0.12 -1.83
N THR A 316 -8.82 0.95 -1.09
CA THR A 316 -8.52 2.27 -1.64
C THR A 316 -7.23 2.28 -2.43
N ILE A 317 -6.13 1.77 -1.85
CA ILE A 317 -4.85 1.67 -2.57
C ILE A 317 -5.00 0.80 -3.82
N SER A 318 -5.66 -0.36 -3.71
CA SER A 318 -5.90 -1.24 -4.85
C SER A 318 -6.70 -0.55 -5.96
N ALA A 319 -7.72 0.25 -5.61
CA ALA A 319 -8.50 1.00 -6.60
C ALA A 319 -7.68 2.12 -7.27
N VAL A 320 -6.83 2.83 -6.50
CA VAL A 320 -5.95 3.88 -7.04
C VAL A 320 -4.95 3.28 -8.01
N LEU A 321 -4.27 2.20 -7.61
CA LEU A 321 -3.26 1.54 -8.44
C LEU A 321 -3.87 0.88 -9.68
N ALA A 322 -5.05 0.25 -9.55
CA ALA A 322 -5.75 -0.35 -10.69
C ALA A 322 -6.09 0.69 -11.77
N HIS A 323 -6.45 1.91 -11.38
CA HIS A 323 -6.78 2.97 -12.34
C HIS A 323 -5.55 3.70 -12.89
N ALA A 324 -4.44 3.71 -12.15
CA ALA A 324 -3.18 4.28 -12.61
C ALA A 324 -2.36 3.34 -13.54
N ASN A 325 -2.85 2.13 -13.79
CA ASN A 325 -2.19 1.10 -14.62
C ASN A 325 -2.26 1.47 -16.13
N PRO A 326 -1.22 1.27 -16.96
CA PRO A 326 -0.14 0.27 -16.85
C PRO A 326 1.03 0.61 -15.91
N LEU A 327 1.27 1.89 -15.61
CA LEU A 327 2.32 2.26 -14.66
C LEU A 327 1.96 3.60 -13.98
N PRO A 328 1.74 3.60 -12.65
CA PRO A 328 1.54 4.84 -11.93
C PRO A 328 2.75 5.76 -12.14
N PRO A 329 2.56 7.08 -12.31
CA PRO A 329 3.70 7.98 -12.36
C PRO A 329 4.40 7.99 -10.98
N THR A 330 5.73 8.12 -10.98
CA THR A 330 6.56 8.07 -9.76
C THR A 330 6.11 9.05 -8.68
N TRP A 331 5.67 10.25 -9.08
CA TRP A 331 5.14 11.24 -8.16
C TRP A 331 3.88 10.74 -7.43
N LEU A 332 3.02 9.94 -8.07
CA LEU A 332 1.81 9.43 -7.42
C LEU A 332 2.18 8.43 -6.33
N ALA A 333 3.17 7.56 -6.57
CA ALA A 333 3.66 6.64 -5.54
C ALA A 333 4.25 7.40 -4.34
N GLN A 334 5.03 8.46 -4.59
CA GLN A 334 5.56 9.33 -3.53
C GLN A 334 4.43 10.01 -2.74
N VAL A 335 3.46 10.59 -3.44
CA VAL A 335 2.29 11.24 -2.84
C VAL A 335 1.47 10.25 -2.01
N LEU A 336 1.22 9.04 -2.51
CA LEU A 336 0.56 7.96 -1.76
C LEU A 336 1.35 7.59 -0.51
N ALA A 337 2.68 7.51 -0.58
CA ALA A 337 3.53 7.22 0.59
C ALA A 337 3.40 8.29 1.67
N CYS A 338 3.33 9.55 1.24
CA CYS A 338 3.20 10.71 2.11
C CYS A 338 1.83 10.77 2.78
N TRP A 339 0.74 10.55 2.04
CA TRP A 339 -0.63 10.55 2.57
C TRP A 339 -0.95 9.31 3.41
N SER A 340 -0.19 8.23 3.25
CA SER A 340 -0.42 7.01 3.99
C SER A 340 -0.01 7.14 5.45
N VAL A 341 -0.98 6.86 6.33
CA VAL A 341 -0.74 6.72 7.77
C VAL A 341 0.42 5.74 8.00
N PRO A 342 1.41 6.05 8.88
CA PRO A 342 2.59 5.22 9.08
C PRO A 342 2.29 3.73 9.30
N LYS A 343 1.20 3.42 10.02
CA LYS A 343 0.74 2.05 10.30
C LYS A 343 0.40 1.26 9.03
N TYR A 344 -0.04 1.92 7.96
CA TYR A 344 -0.51 1.28 6.73
C TYR A 344 0.51 1.29 5.58
N ARG A 345 1.62 2.02 5.71
CA ARG A 345 2.70 2.03 4.69
C ARG A 345 3.22 0.65 4.26
N PRO A 346 3.36 -0.36 5.14
CA PRO A 346 3.75 -1.69 4.70
C PRO A 346 2.78 -2.31 3.67
N LEU A 347 1.49 -1.97 3.76
CA LEU A 347 0.48 -2.43 2.81
C LEU A 347 0.60 -1.73 1.47
N LEU A 348 0.97 -0.45 1.48
CA LEU A 348 1.29 0.28 0.25
C LEU A 348 2.51 -0.32 -0.43
N VAL A 349 3.55 -0.67 0.34
CA VAL A 349 4.74 -1.38 -0.19
C VAL A 349 4.33 -2.72 -0.81
N ASP A 350 3.52 -3.52 -0.11
CA ASP A 350 3.02 -4.80 -0.63
C ASP A 350 2.20 -4.61 -1.93
N ALA A 351 1.38 -3.55 -2.00
CA ALA A 351 0.56 -3.25 -3.17
C ALA A 351 1.37 -2.69 -4.37
N LEU A 352 2.48 -1.99 -4.12
CA LEU A 352 3.39 -1.47 -5.14
C LEU A 352 4.47 -2.46 -5.55
N LEU A 353 4.54 -3.61 -4.90
CA LEU A 353 5.52 -4.65 -5.20
C LEU A 353 5.53 -5.10 -6.68
N PRO A 354 4.38 -5.20 -7.39
CA PRO A 354 4.35 -5.47 -8.83
C PRO A 354 4.94 -4.35 -9.69
N HIS A 355 5.20 -3.16 -9.12
CA HIS A 355 5.72 -1.98 -9.82
C HIS A 355 7.03 -1.51 -9.14
N PRO A 356 8.13 -2.27 -9.25
CA PRO A 356 9.33 -2.06 -8.44
C PRO A 356 10.03 -0.71 -8.70
N SER A 357 9.82 -0.10 -9.87
CA SER A 357 10.29 1.27 -10.17
C SER A 357 9.70 2.34 -9.25
N LEU A 358 8.57 2.05 -8.61
CA LEU A 358 7.88 2.96 -7.68
C LEU A 358 8.28 2.74 -6.23
N LEU A 359 8.93 1.61 -5.91
CA LEU A 359 9.29 1.26 -4.55
C LEU A 359 10.51 2.03 -4.05
N ALA A 360 11.52 2.23 -4.89
CA ALA A 360 12.75 2.89 -4.44
C ALA A 360 12.49 4.29 -3.84
N PRO A 361 11.74 5.20 -4.50
CA PRO A 361 11.41 6.47 -3.88
C PRO A 361 10.62 6.30 -2.59
N LEU A 362 9.67 5.36 -2.53
CA LEU A 362 8.83 5.15 -1.36
C LEU A 362 9.62 4.64 -0.15
N LEU A 363 10.59 3.76 -0.37
CA LEU A 363 11.48 3.22 0.67
C LEU A 363 12.52 4.23 1.13
N GLU A 364 12.63 5.37 0.46
CA GLU A 364 13.35 6.53 0.97
C GLU A 364 12.48 7.36 1.91
N TYR A 365 11.15 7.17 2.00
CA TYR A 365 10.22 8.01 2.78
C TYR A 365 9.68 7.34 4.07
N LYS A 366 10.08 7.90 5.22
CA LYS A 366 9.56 7.72 6.61
C LYS A 366 9.60 6.27 7.18
N GLN A 367 9.54 6.16 8.52
CA GLN A 367 9.82 4.95 9.30
C GLN A 367 8.97 3.71 8.95
N LEU A 368 9.62 2.61 8.55
CA LEU A 368 9.10 1.24 8.58
C LEU A 368 9.55 0.56 9.88
N GLY A 369 8.68 -0.25 10.49
CA GLY A 369 9.08 -1.08 11.64
C GLY A 369 10.00 -2.25 11.21
N PRO A 370 10.86 -2.80 12.10
CA PRO A 370 11.82 -3.85 11.75
C PRO A 370 11.20 -5.06 11.05
N LEU A 371 10.06 -5.54 11.57
CA LEU A 371 9.32 -6.68 10.98
C LEU A 371 8.85 -6.39 9.55
N ASN A 372 8.45 -5.15 9.27
CA ASN A 372 7.98 -4.75 7.94
C ASN A 372 9.14 -4.62 6.97
N VAL A 373 10.29 -4.10 7.40
CA VAL A 373 11.52 -4.07 6.59
C VAL A 373 11.90 -5.48 6.14
N LEU A 374 11.93 -6.45 7.05
CA LEU A 374 12.26 -7.84 6.72
C LEU A 374 11.21 -8.52 5.84
N LYS A 375 9.92 -8.26 6.10
CA LYS A 375 8.83 -8.78 5.26
C LYS A 375 8.95 -8.24 3.83
N THR A 376 9.15 -6.93 3.68
CA THR A 376 9.37 -6.27 2.39
C THR A 376 10.59 -6.83 1.68
N LEU A 377 11.73 -6.93 2.38
CA LEU A 377 12.96 -7.49 1.83
C LEU A 377 12.74 -8.91 1.31
N LYS A 378 12.13 -9.77 2.12
CA LYS A 378 11.81 -11.15 1.72
C LYS A 378 10.94 -11.17 0.47
N SER A 379 9.95 -10.28 0.38
CA SER A 379 9.09 -10.17 -0.80
C SER A 379 9.85 -9.73 -2.05
N LEU A 380 10.72 -8.72 -1.92
CA LEU A 380 11.60 -8.23 -3.00
C LEU A 380 12.55 -9.32 -3.48
N VAL A 381 13.21 -10.03 -2.56
CA VAL A 381 14.13 -11.12 -2.90
C VAL A 381 13.40 -12.26 -3.60
N ASN A 382 12.21 -12.64 -3.13
CA ASN A 382 11.40 -13.64 -3.80
C ASN A 382 10.99 -13.21 -5.21
N HIS A 383 10.66 -11.92 -5.42
CA HIS A 383 10.37 -11.38 -6.74
C HIS A 383 11.62 -11.41 -7.63
N ILE A 384 12.79 -11.05 -7.12
CA ILE A 384 14.06 -11.15 -7.86
C ILE A 384 14.31 -12.59 -8.32
N ILE A 385 14.06 -13.57 -7.45
CA ILE A 385 14.24 -15.00 -7.76
C ILE A 385 13.23 -15.47 -8.82
N ALA A 386 11.99 -15.01 -8.74
CA ALA A 386 10.90 -15.44 -9.62
C ALA A 386 10.83 -14.67 -10.95
N SER A 387 11.39 -13.46 -11.01
CA SER A 387 11.21 -12.51 -12.11
C SER A 387 11.95 -12.94 -13.38
N THR A 388 11.25 -12.85 -14.50
CA THR A 388 11.83 -12.85 -15.86
C THR A 388 12.03 -11.43 -16.41
N GLU A 389 11.54 -10.43 -15.69
CA GLU A 389 11.52 -9.00 -16.01
C GLU A 389 12.82 -8.29 -15.59
N PRO A 390 13.04 -7.02 -16.01
CA PRO A 390 14.20 -6.23 -15.57
C PRO A 390 14.30 -6.19 -14.03
N ILE A 391 15.39 -6.75 -13.51
CA ILE A 391 15.69 -6.85 -12.07
C ILE A 391 16.21 -5.53 -11.45
N GLU A 392 16.64 -4.57 -12.28
CA GLU A 392 17.24 -3.31 -11.80
C GLU A 392 16.34 -2.51 -10.85
N PRO A 393 15.04 -2.35 -11.08
CA PRO A 393 14.18 -1.61 -10.16
C PRO A 393 14.02 -2.32 -8.82
N LEU A 394 14.04 -3.67 -8.80
CA LEU A 394 14.01 -4.44 -7.55
C LEU A 394 15.33 -4.28 -6.77
N ILE A 395 16.47 -4.31 -7.47
CA ILE A 395 17.79 -4.05 -6.88
C ILE A 395 17.84 -2.63 -6.31
N ALA A 396 17.36 -1.63 -7.06
CA ALA A 396 17.26 -0.25 -6.60
C ALA A 396 16.37 -0.12 -5.36
N ALA A 397 15.25 -0.84 -5.30
CA ALA A 397 14.37 -0.87 -4.13
C ALA A 397 15.06 -1.47 -2.89
N ILE A 398 15.87 -2.53 -3.05
CA ILE A 398 16.67 -3.09 -1.95
C ILE A 398 17.73 -2.10 -1.48
N GLY A 399 18.39 -1.41 -2.42
CA GLY A 399 19.33 -0.33 -2.08
C GLY A 399 18.65 0.81 -1.33
N ALA A 400 17.49 1.27 -1.79
CA ALA A 400 16.71 2.30 -1.09
C ALA A 400 16.27 1.83 0.31
N LEU A 401 15.92 0.55 0.46
CA LEU A 401 15.63 -0.02 1.78
C LEU A 401 16.86 0.05 2.70
N ALA A 402 18.05 -0.25 2.18
CA ALA A 402 19.29 -0.27 2.95
C ALA A 402 19.86 1.13 3.24
N SER A 403 19.67 2.10 2.35
CA SER A 403 20.24 3.44 2.48
C SER A 403 19.66 4.23 3.67
N ARG A 404 18.45 3.88 4.11
CA ARG A 404 17.77 4.54 5.24
C ARG A 404 17.68 3.59 6.45
N PRO A 405 18.37 3.88 7.58
CA PRO A 405 18.27 3.04 8.76
C PRO A 405 16.92 3.21 9.45
N TYR A 406 16.14 2.12 9.51
CA TYR A 406 14.89 2.00 10.26
C TYR A 406 15.09 1.44 11.67
N TYR A 407 16.17 0.68 11.88
CA TYR A 407 16.59 0.13 13.17
C TYR A 407 18.08 -0.23 13.15
N ASP A 408 18.70 -0.35 14.32
CA ASP A 408 20.17 -0.44 14.51
C ASP A 408 20.85 -1.60 13.78
N PHE A 409 20.14 -2.72 13.57
CA PHE A 409 20.71 -3.94 12.96
C PHE A 409 20.22 -4.20 11.55
N GLN A 410 19.60 -3.21 10.91
CA GLN A 410 18.98 -3.39 9.61
C GLN A 410 19.91 -3.91 8.54
N SER A 411 21.06 -3.28 8.37
CA SER A 411 22.00 -3.63 7.30
C SER A 411 22.57 -5.02 7.51
N ARG A 412 22.81 -5.43 8.76
CA ARG A 412 23.18 -6.80 9.11
C ARG A 412 22.09 -7.79 8.68
N ASP A 413 20.84 -7.52 9.05
CA ASP A 413 19.74 -8.42 8.74
C ASP A 413 19.46 -8.48 7.23
N ILE A 414 19.57 -7.35 6.52
CA ILE A 414 19.46 -7.30 5.05
C ILE A 414 20.54 -8.17 4.40
N VAL A 415 21.81 -7.98 4.80
CA VAL A 415 22.94 -8.74 4.26
C VAL A 415 22.80 -10.22 4.56
N ALA A 416 22.49 -10.58 5.81
CA ALA A 416 22.28 -11.97 6.21
C ALA A 416 21.14 -12.63 5.40
N HIS A 417 20.05 -11.91 5.15
CA HIS A 417 18.92 -12.41 4.37
C HIS A 417 19.26 -12.60 2.88
N LEU A 418 19.95 -11.61 2.27
CA LEU A 418 20.42 -11.71 0.88
C LEU A 418 21.40 -12.88 0.72
N LEU A 419 22.34 -13.02 1.65
CA LEU A 419 23.28 -14.12 1.67
C LEU A 419 22.56 -15.48 1.78
N GLN A 420 21.63 -15.60 2.74
CA GLN A 420 20.85 -16.82 2.91
C GLN A 420 20.06 -17.21 1.64
N HIS A 421 19.55 -16.25 0.88
CA HIS A 421 18.82 -16.52 -0.35
C HIS A 421 19.75 -16.77 -1.55
N ALA A 422 20.92 -16.12 -1.60
CA ALA A 422 21.92 -16.36 -2.65
C ALA A 422 22.40 -17.82 -2.66
N THR A 423 22.59 -18.45 -1.49
CA THR A 423 22.96 -19.88 -1.39
C THR A 423 21.92 -20.84 -1.94
N LYS A 424 20.65 -20.44 -1.94
CA LYS A 424 19.51 -21.29 -2.29
C LYS A 424 18.98 -21.01 -3.70
N ALA A 425 19.33 -19.87 -4.28
CA ALA A 425 18.84 -19.44 -5.58
C ALA A 425 19.54 -20.20 -6.71
N THR A 426 18.76 -20.62 -7.71
CA THR A 426 19.30 -21.23 -8.95
C THR A 426 20.09 -20.23 -9.79
N LYS A 427 19.80 -18.93 -9.65
CA LYS A 427 20.48 -17.80 -10.29
C LYS A 427 20.87 -16.77 -9.21
N PRO A 428 22.07 -16.88 -8.61
CA PRO A 428 22.47 -16.01 -7.51
C PRO A 428 22.82 -14.58 -7.96
N ASP A 429 23.20 -14.36 -9.22
CA ASP A 429 23.73 -13.07 -9.71
C ASP A 429 22.87 -11.85 -9.36
N PRO A 430 21.53 -11.85 -9.54
CA PRO A 430 20.70 -10.70 -9.20
C PRO A 430 20.75 -10.36 -7.70
N ILE A 431 20.80 -11.39 -6.85
CA ILE A 431 20.88 -11.24 -5.39
C ILE A 431 22.27 -10.72 -4.99
N LEU A 432 23.33 -11.23 -5.63
CA LEU A 432 24.69 -10.77 -5.39
C LEU A 432 24.91 -9.32 -5.84
N ARG A 433 24.24 -8.88 -6.91
CA ARG A 433 24.23 -7.46 -7.32
C ARG A 433 23.49 -6.58 -6.32
N ALA A 434 22.35 -7.03 -5.79
CA ALA A 434 21.67 -6.34 -4.69
C ALA A 434 22.56 -6.25 -3.44
N LEU A 435 23.23 -7.35 -3.08
CA LEU A 435 24.17 -7.41 -1.96
C LEU A 435 25.34 -6.43 -2.16
N GLN A 436 25.93 -6.38 -3.36
CA GLN A 436 26.98 -5.44 -3.69
C GLN A 436 26.52 -3.98 -3.52
N LEU A 437 25.29 -3.65 -3.94
CA LEU A 437 24.71 -2.32 -3.77
C LEU A 437 24.56 -1.95 -2.28
N VAL A 438 24.02 -2.86 -1.47
CA VAL A 438 23.87 -2.69 -0.01
C VAL A 438 25.24 -2.49 0.66
N ILE A 439 26.23 -3.32 0.33
CA ILE A 439 27.60 -3.19 0.84
C ILE A 439 28.21 -1.85 0.47
N ASN A 440 27.95 -1.34 -0.74
CA ASN A 440 28.46 -0.05 -1.18
C ASN A 440 27.80 1.14 -0.46
N GLN A 441 26.55 1.01 -0.02
CA GLN A 441 25.83 2.05 0.72
C GLN A 441 26.13 2.04 2.22
N GLU A 442 26.48 0.89 2.80
CA GLU A 442 26.67 0.76 4.25
C GLU A 442 27.96 1.46 4.73
N PRO A 443 27.88 2.35 5.74
CA PRO A 443 29.05 3.06 6.25
C PRO A 443 29.86 2.26 7.27
N SER A 444 29.26 1.30 7.99
CA SER A 444 29.93 0.57 9.06
C SER A 444 30.44 -0.80 8.60
N PRO A 445 31.77 -0.99 8.49
CA PRO A 445 32.34 -2.29 8.15
C PRO A 445 32.11 -3.37 9.22
N GLU A 446 31.94 -2.99 10.49
CA GLU A 446 31.72 -3.94 11.60
C GLU A 446 30.38 -4.67 11.49
N VAL A 447 29.32 -3.96 11.12
CA VAL A 447 27.97 -4.52 10.93
C VAL A 447 27.97 -5.59 9.84
N LEU A 448 28.71 -5.33 8.76
CA LEU A 448 28.89 -6.27 7.67
C LEU A 448 29.70 -7.50 8.10
N LEU A 449 30.75 -7.34 8.92
CA LEU A 449 31.59 -8.44 9.38
C LEU A 449 30.78 -9.45 10.19
N ASP A 450 29.92 -8.98 11.09
CA ASP A 450 29.04 -9.85 11.87
C ASP A 450 28.02 -10.57 10.99
N ALA A 451 27.41 -9.87 10.02
CA ALA A 451 26.46 -10.48 9.08
C ALA A 451 27.09 -11.62 8.26
N PHE A 452 28.31 -11.39 7.76
CA PHE A 452 29.03 -12.39 7.01
C PHE A 452 29.49 -13.56 7.89
N ALA A 453 29.98 -13.29 9.10
CA ALA A 453 30.43 -14.34 10.02
C ALA A 453 29.29 -15.31 10.39
N ASP A 454 28.06 -14.81 10.53
CA ASP A 454 26.88 -15.63 10.80
C ASP A 454 26.44 -16.46 9.59
N ALA A 455 26.61 -15.92 8.37
CA ALA A 455 26.11 -16.56 7.15
C ALA A 455 27.11 -17.57 6.55
N LEU A 456 28.42 -17.30 6.66
CA LEU A 456 29.53 -18.06 6.06
C LEU A 456 29.49 -19.58 6.26
N PRO A 457 29.13 -20.13 7.44
CA PRO A 457 29.10 -21.58 7.64
C PRO A 457 28.15 -22.32 6.68
N SER A 458 27.20 -21.62 6.06
CA SER A 458 26.20 -22.18 5.14
C SER A 458 26.53 -22.01 3.66
N PHE A 459 27.67 -21.39 3.31
CA PHE A 459 28.04 -21.11 1.92
C PHE A 459 28.98 -22.16 1.30
N HIS A 460 28.69 -22.53 0.05
CA HIS A 460 29.69 -23.07 -0.86
C HIS A 460 30.34 -21.91 -1.64
N PRO A 461 31.67 -21.93 -1.88
CA PRO A 461 32.32 -20.90 -2.65
C PRO A 461 31.82 -20.86 -4.09
N SER A 462 31.53 -19.65 -4.56
CA SER A 462 31.30 -19.35 -5.97
C SER A 462 32.18 -18.16 -6.37
N PRO A 463 32.60 -18.07 -7.65
CA PRO A 463 33.39 -16.95 -8.15
C PRO A 463 32.73 -15.57 -7.91
N GLU A 464 31.41 -15.51 -7.99
CA GLU A 464 30.63 -14.29 -7.80
C GLU A 464 30.61 -13.86 -6.34
N LEU A 465 30.46 -14.81 -5.41
CA LEU A 465 30.55 -14.52 -3.98
C LEU A 465 31.97 -14.08 -3.59
N GLU A 466 32.99 -14.73 -4.16
CA GLU A 466 34.38 -14.27 -4.04
C GLU A 466 34.53 -12.82 -4.52
N ARG A 467 33.92 -12.45 -5.65
CA ARG A 467 33.95 -11.07 -6.17
C ARG A 467 33.30 -10.08 -5.20
N VAL A 468 32.15 -10.42 -4.61
CA VAL A 468 31.48 -9.59 -3.59
C VAL A 468 32.35 -9.45 -2.34
N LEU A 469 32.94 -10.54 -1.86
CA LEU A 469 33.86 -10.53 -0.73
C LEU A 469 35.11 -9.68 -1.01
N ARG A 470 35.67 -9.73 -2.22
CA ARG A 470 36.80 -8.88 -2.63
C ARG A 470 36.43 -7.39 -2.60
N ILE A 471 35.25 -7.03 -3.11
CA ILE A 471 34.76 -5.64 -3.07
C ILE A 471 34.63 -5.17 -1.61
N TYR A 472 34.06 -6.02 -0.76
CA TYR A 472 33.90 -5.73 0.65
C TYR A 472 35.24 -5.52 1.37
N VAL A 473 36.21 -6.43 1.18
CA VAL A 473 37.57 -6.31 1.74
C VAL A 473 38.26 -5.04 1.29
N ASN A 474 38.10 -4.67 0.02
CA ASN A 474 38.67 -3.44 -0.49
C ASN A 474 38.02 -2.20 0.13
N LYS A 475 36.71 -2.24 0.43
CA LYS A 475 35.98 -1.13 1.05
C LYS A 475 36.34 -0.94 2.53
N ILE A 476 36.53 -2.03 3.27
CA ILE A 476 36.97 -2.03 4.68
C ILE A 476 38.29 -1.27 4.83
N GLY A 477 39.23 -1.43 3.88
CA GLY A 477 40.58 -0.89 4.04
C GLY A 477 41.32 -1.51 5.23
N PRO A 478 42.48 -0.96 5.63
CA PRO A 478 43.19 -1.40 6.82
C PRO A 478 42.50 -0.82 8.07
N ILE A 479 41.41 -1.42 8.53
CA ILE A 479 40.76 -1.05 9.81
C ILE A 479 41.72 -1.34 10.96
N GLU A 480 41.74 -0.48 11.98
CA GLU A 480 42.41 -0.77 13.25
C GLU A 480 41.89 -2.10 13.85
N TYR A 481 42.77 -3.08 13.82
CA TYR A 481 42.59 -4.54 13.93
C TYR A 481 42.04 -5.08 15.26
N ARG A 482 41.11 -4.41 15.93
CA ARG A 482 40.61 -4.82 17.26
C ARG A 482 39.16 -5.29 17.30
N SER A 483 38.44 -5.29 16.18
CA SER A 483 37.02 -5.68 16.19
C SER A 483 36.87 -7.21 16.23
N ARG A 484 36.26 -7.73 17.32
CA ARG A 484 35.86 -9.15 17.45
C ARG A 484 35.15 -9.75 16.22
N PRO A 485 34.32 -9.00 15.46
CA PRO A 485 33.70 -9.48 14.22
C PRO A 485 34.70 -9.93 13.15
N LEU A 486 35.81 -9.20 12.97
CA LEU A 486 36.84 -9.53 11.97
C LEU A 486 37.50 -10.87 12.26
N ALA A 487 37.82 -11.11 13.54
CA ALA A 487 38.33 -12.40 14.01
C ALA A 487 37.38 -13.55 13.65
N ARG A 488 36.09 -13.38 13.94
CA ARG A 488 35.08 -14.40 13.69
C ARG A 488 34.95 -14.70 12.20
N PHE A 489 34.92 -13.66 11.37
CA PHE A 489 34.86 -13.79 9.92
C PHE A 489 36.07 -14.56 9.37
N ILE A 490 37.28 -14.15 9.75
CA ILE A 490 38.53 -14.80 9.33
C ILE A 490 38.58 -16.26 9.79
N ILE A 491 38.22 -16.53 11.05
CA ILE A 491 38.17 -17.89 11.58
C ILE A 491 37.17 -18.72 10.78
N SER A 492 35.99 -18.18 10.46
CA SER A 492 34.97 -18.89 9.67
C SER A 492 35.47 -19.23 8.26
N LEU A 493 36.14 -18.30 7.58
CA LEU A 493 36.76 -18.56 6.28
C LEU A 493 37.84 -19.65 6.35
N SER A 494 38.70 -19.60 7.38
CA SER A 494 39.79 -20.57 7.56
C SER A 494 39.32 -21.98 7.93
N THR A 495 38.03 -22.15 8.23
CA THR A 495 37.43 -23.45 8.58
C THR A 495 36.77 -24.18 7.42
N GLN A 496 36.75 -23.58 6.23
CA GLN A 496 36.23 -24.22 5.03
C GLN A 496 37.37 -24.38 4.02
N ASP A 497 37.73 -25.64 3.71
CA ASP A 497 38.87 -25.99 2.85
C ASP A 497 38.85 -25.25 1.50
N SER A 498 37.65 -25.04 0.96
CA SER A 498 37.43 -24.41 -0.33
C SER A 498 37.65 -22.88 -0.38
N TRP A 499 37.90 -22.23 0.76
CA TRP A 499 38.15 -20.78 0.86
C TRP A 499 39.61 -20.44 1.17
N LEU A 500 40.46 -21.45 1.39
CA LEU A 500 41.87 -21.28 1.75
C LEU A 500 42.66 -20.47 0.71
N GLU A 501 42.43 -20.69 -0.59
CA GLU A 501 43.10 -19.90 -1.65
C GLU A 501 42.81 -18.40 -1.55
N LEU A 502 41.61 -18.01 -1.10
CA LEU A 502 41.22 -16.61 -0.93
C LEU A 502 41.90 -15.97 0.29
N VAL A 503 42.00 -16.74 1.38
CA VAL A 503 42.67 -16.35 2.64
C VAL A 503 44.18 -16.27 2.46
N VAL A 504 44.76 -16.99 1.50
CA VAL A 504 46.19 -16.96 1.24
C VAL A 504 46.61 -15.78 0.33
N ASN A 505 45.65 -14.96 -0.12
CA ASN A 505 46.00 -13.66 -0.67
C ASN A 505 46.82 -12.86 0.37
N LYS A 506 47.98 -12.34 -0.02
CA LYS A 506 48.96 -11.63 0.85
C LYS A 506 48.31 -10.66 1.84
N ARG A 507 47.25 -9.97 1.41
CA ARG A 507 46.49 -9.01 2.21
C ARG A 507 45.71 -9.65 3.37
N TRP A 508 45.18 -10.86 3.21
CA TRP A 508 44.48 -11.63 4.25
C TRP A 508 45.44 -12.22 5.28
N LEU A 509 46.61 -12.69 4.86
CA LEU A 509 47.70 -13.07 5.76
C LEU A 509 48.18 -11.87 6.57
N GLU A 510 48.39 -10.71 5.95
CA GLU A 510 48.72 -9.46 6.65
C GLU A 510 47.62 -9.07 7.66
N LEU A 511 46.34 -9.21 7.29
CA LEU A 511 45.20 -8.97 8.20
C LEU A 511 45.16 -9.96 9.39
N LEU A 512 45.38 -11.25 9.14
CA LEU A 512 45.42 -12.34 10.13
C LEU A 512 46.54 -12.12 11.16
N LEU A 513 47.70 -11.69 10.70
CA LEU A 513 48.89 -11.50 11.53
C LEU A 513 48.82 -10.23 12.38
N ALA A 514 48.09 -9.21 11.94
CA ALA A 514 47.85 -7.98 12.71
C ALA A 514 46.87 -8.17 13.89
N PHE A 515 46.00 -9.20 13.84
CA PHE A 515 44.86 -9.34 14.75
C PHE A 515 45.17 -9.98 16.13
N GLN A 516 46.38 -10.52 16.37
CA GLN A 516 46.74 -11.27 17.59
C GLN A 516 45.59 -12.10 18.21
N PRO A 517 45.01 -13.09 17.49
CA PRO A 517 43.88 -13.85 18.02
C PRO A 517 44.28 -14.70 19.23
N SER A 518 43.31 -15.06 20.06
CA SER A 518 43.55 -15.90 21.24
C SER A 518 44.23 -17.23 20.84
N LYS A 519 45.05 -17.79 21.74
CA LYS A 519 45.79 -19.04 21.50
C LYS A 519 44.91 -20.20 20.99
N ASN A 520 43.66 -20.29 21.45
CA ASN A 520 42.70 -21.31 21.00
C ASN A 520 42.21 -21.10 19.56
N SER A 521 42.11 -19.85 19.11
CA SER A 521 41.77 -19.51 17.73
C SER A 521 42.92 -19.85 16.79
N TRP A 522 44.16 -19.54 17.17
CA TRP A 522 45.36 -19.93 16.42
C TRP A 522 45.48 -21.43 16.25
N ASN A 523 45.22 -22.21 17.30
CA ASN A 523 45.26 -23.66 17.21
C ASN A 523 44.23 -24.22 16.21
N LYS A 524 43.00 -23.67 16.18
CA LYS A 524 41.99 -24.09 15.19
C LYS A 524 42.38 -23.74 13.75
N ILE A 525 42.89 -22.53 13.54
CA ILE A 525 43.36 -22.07 12.21
C ILE A 525 44.54 -22.94 11.75
N ALA A 526 45.52 -23.15 12.62
CA ALA A 526 46.73 -23.92 12.33
C ALA A 526 46.43 -25.41 12.05
N ILE A 527 45.47 -26.00 12.77
CA ILE A 527 45.04 -27.39 12.54
C ILE A 527 44.39 -27.51 11.15
N ASN A 528 43.47 -26.63 10.78
CA ASN A 528 42.83 -26.67 9.46
C ASN A 528 43.84 -26.41 8.33
N TRP A 529 44.76 -25.45 8.50
CA TRP A 529 45.82 -25.20 7.52
C TRP A 529 46.75 -26.40 7.37
N SER A 530 47.13 -27.09 8.45
CA SER A 530 48.04 -28.24 8.39
C SER A 530 47.47 -29.48 7.68
N LEU A 531 46.17 -29.50 7.39
CA LEU A 531 45.46 -30.65 6.80
C LEU A 531 45.14 -30.47 5.31
N ASP A 532 45.36 -29.28 4.72
CA ASP A 532 45.03 -29.02 3.32
C ASP A 532 46.22 -29.28 2.37
N PRO A 533 46.13 -30.24 1.43
CA PRO A 533 47.18 -30.54 0.46
C PRO A 533 47.42 -29.43 -0.59
N THR A 534 46.55 -28.41 -0.66
CA THR A 534 46.80 -27.22 -1.52
C THR A 534 47.93 -26.33 -1.00
N ILE A 535 48.37 -26.49 0.26
CA ILE A 535 49.53 -25.75 0.79
C ILE A 535 50.83 -26.11 0.06
N ASP A 536 50.95 -27.32 -0.49
CA ASP A 536 52.07 -27.69 -1.35
C ASP A 536 52.08 -26.87 -2.67
N ARG A 537 50.97 -26.23 -3.07
CA ARG A 537 50.91 -25.31 -4.23
C ARG A 537 51.32 -23.86 -3.89
N LEU A 538 51.42 -23.50 -2.62
CA LEU A 538 51.86 -22.16 -2.20
C LEU A 538 53.37 -21.97 -2.17
N GLU A 539 54.13 -23.04 -2.43
CA GLU A 539 55.58 -22.98 -2.62
C GLU A 539 56.01 -22.10 -3.81
N SER A 540 55.08 -21.63 -4.65
CA SER A 540 55.36 -20.68 -5.75
C SER A 540 55.32 -19.20 -5.36
N ILE A 541 54.82 -18.83 -4.18
CA ILE A 541 55.07 -17.50 -3.60
C ILE A 541 56.39 -17.63 -2.85
N SER A 542 57.43 -16.90 -3.29
CA SER A 542 58.76 -17.03 -2.68
C SER A 542 58.65 -16.97 -1.16
N SER A 543 59.01 -18.08 -0.51
CA SER A 543 59.01 -18.22 0.95
C SER A 543 59.77 -17.08 1.63
N SER A 544 60.72 -16.44 0.92
CA SER A 544 61.41 -15.23 1.33
C SER A 544 60.53 -13.99 1.52
N GLU A 545 59.52 -13.73 0.69
CA GLU A 545 58.65 -12.54 0.84
C GLU A 545 57.66 -12.70 2.00
N LEU A 546 57.10 -13.89 2.16
CA LEU A 546 56.16 -14.20 3.24
C LEU A 546 56.90 -14.20 4.60
N ILE A 547 58.11 -14.78 4.65
CA ILE A 547 58.99 -14.75 5.82
C ILE A 547 59.50 -13.32 6.12
N GLN A 548 59.81 -12.50 5.10
CA GLN A 548 60.17 -11.09 5.31
C GLN A 548 59.02 -10.24 5.85
N SER A 549 57.79 -10.46 5.39
CA SER A 549 56.60 -9.79 5.93
C SER A 549 56.29 -10.25 7.37
N LEU A 550 56.43 -11.55 7.65
CA LEU A 550 56.24 -12.14 8.98
C LEU A 550 57.29 -11.71 10.01
N THR A 551 58.55 -11.53 9.60
CA THR A 551 59.65 -11.11 10.49
C THR A 551 59.61 -9.63 10.84
N LYS A 552 58.91 -8.79 10.06
CA LYS A 552 58.68 -7.36 10.35
C LYS A 552 57.59 -7.11 11.42
N LEU A 553 56.71 -8.06 11.69
CA LEU A 553 55.67 -7.95 12.72
C LEU A 553 56.24 -8.35 14.09
N ASN A 554 56.55 -7.34 14.90
CA ASN A 554 57.35 -7.46 16.11
C ASN A 554 56.54 -7.99 17.33
N SER A 555 56.04 -9.22 17.23
CA SER A 555 55.40 -9.95 18.33
C SER A 555 56.23 -11.17 18.73
N THR A 556 56.74 -11.16 19.97
CA THR A 556 57.54 -12.24 20.56
C THR A 556 56.76 -13.56 20.69
N GLU A 557 55.42 -13.52 20.65
CA GLU A 557 54.57 -14.71 20.67
C GLU A 557 54.46 -15.40 19.30
N LEU A 558 54.52 -14.64 18.21
CA LEU A 558 54.45 -15.18 16.85
C LEU A 558 55.74 -15.95 16.50
N LYS A 559 56.89 -15.49 17.00
CA LYS A 559 58.18 -16.22 16.93
C LYS A 559 58.17 -17.53 17.73
N LYS A 560 57.42 -17.60 18.84
CA LYS A 560 57.26 -18.83 19.66
C LYS A 560 56.31 -19.84 19.01
N LEU A 561 55.28 -19.38 18.30
CA LEU A 561 54.37 -20.28 17.55
C LEU A 561 55.06 -20.89 16.32
N LEU A 562 55.82 -20.10 15.55
CA LEU A 562 56.57 -20.57 14.38
C LEU A 562 57.70 -21.56 14.73
N THR A 563 58.31 -21.42 15.90
CA THR A 563 59.32 -22.38 16.39
C THR A 563 58.67 -23.70 16.84
N ASN A 564 57.45 -23.67 17.37
CA ASN A 564 56.73 -24.86 17.77
C ASN A 564 56.08 -25.61 16.58
N SER A 565 55.58 -24.94 15.55
CA SER A 565 55.00 -25.59 14.36
C SER A 565 56.05 -26.36 13.53
N ASN A 566 57.31 -25.88 13.49
CA ASN A 566 58.42 -26.59 12.84
C ASN A 566 58.78 -27.92 13.54
N SER A 567 58.44 -28.08 14.83
CA SER A 567 58.62 -29.36 15.56
C SER A 567 57.52 -30.39 15.23
N LEU A 568 56.32 -29.95 14.86
CA LEU A 568 55.22 -30.82 14.46
C LEU A 568 55.41 -31.37 13.04
N ILE A 569 55.88 -30.54 12.10
CA ILE A 569 56.14 -30.92 10.71
C ILE A 569 57.30 -31.93 10.59
N THR A 570 58.28 -31.87 11.49
CA THR A 570 59.38 -32.86 11.55
C THR A 570 58.96 -34.19 12.17
N THR A 571 57.89 -34.21 12.98
CA THR A 571 57.38 -35.44 13.61
C THR A 571 56.49 -36.24 12.64
N VAL A 572 55.74 -35.57 11.76
CA VAL A 572 54.88 -36.24 10.75
C VAL A 572 55.70 -36.83 9.59
N ARG A 573 56.84 -36.24 9.22
CA ARG A 573 57.74 -36.78 8.17
C ARG A 573 58.52 -38.04 8.56
N ARG A 574 58.54 -38.44 9.85
CA ARG A 574 59.25 -39.66 10.30
C ARG A 574 58.41 -40.94 10.27
N HIS A 575 57.11 -40.87 9.94
CA HIS A 575 56.22 -42.04 9.94
C HIS A 575 55.72 -42.50 8.56
N SER A 576 56.29 -42.00 7.46
CA SER A 576 55.95 -42.47 6.11
C SER A 576 57.12 -43.18 5.41
N SER A 577 57.43 -44.40 5.85
CA SER A 577 58.04 -45.41 4.98
C SER A 577 57.60 -46.83 5.40
N VAL A 578 57.02 -47.53 4.43
CA VAL A 578 56.41 -48.88 4.43
C VAL A 578 57.47 -49.84 3.85
N PRO A 579 57.58 -51.16 4.19
CA PRO A 579 56.62 -52.13 3.64
C PRO A 579 56.28 -53.47 4.36
N THR A 580 55.00 -53.85 4.13
CA THR A 580 54.42 -55.17 3.74
C THR A 580 54.23 -56.36 4.71
N VAL A 581 52.94 -56.75 4.83
CA VAL A 581 52.31 -58.11 4.72
C VAL A 581 52.45 -59.02 5.98
N ARG A 582 51.45 -59.71 6.56
CA ARG A 582 50.23 -60.45 6.10
C ARG A 582 49.24 -60.66 7.27
N HIS A 583 47.98 -60.96 6.91
CA HIS A 583 46.79 -61.21 7.73
C HIS A 583 46.90 -62.14 8.94
N THR A 584 46.09 -61.87 9.98
CA THR A 584 45.09 -62.81 10.52
C THR A 584 44.06 -62.11 11.43
N ARG A 585 42.81 -62.62 11.38
CA ARG A 585 41.61 -62.16 12.09
C ARG A 585 41.70 -62.39 13.61
N TYR A 586 41.14 -61.46 14.40
CA TYR A 586 40.38 -61.79 15.60
C TYR A 586 39.27 -60.76 15.85
N THR A 587 38.06 -61.27 15.99
CA THR A 587 36.92 -60.65 16.69
C THR A 587 37.27 -60.39 18.14
N LEU A 588 36.80 -59.28 18.72
CA LEU A 588 36.32 -59.24 20.10
C LEU A 588 35.52 -57.97 20.42
N GLN A 589 34.51 -58.23 21.24
CA GLN A 589 33.46 -57.39 21.81
C GLN A 589 33.92 -56.12 22.55
N SER A 590 32.98 -55.19 22.61
CA SER A 590 32.85 -54.02 23.50
C SER A 590 33.21 -54.28 24.97
N PRO A 591 33.48 -53.20 25.72
CA PRO A 591 32.66 -52.99 26.92
C PRO A 591 32.11 -51.57 27.08
N SER A 592 31.14 -51.54 27.98
CA SER A 592 30.10 -50.56 28.25
C SER A 592 30.50 -49.37 29.11
N ILE A 593 29.66 -48.34 28.97
CA ILE A 593 29.52 -47.13 29.76
C ILE A 593 29.09 -47.47 31.20
N SER A 594 29.94 -47.17 32.18
CA SER A 594 29.58 -46.88 33.57
C SER A 594 30.81 -46.41 34.33
N GLU A 595 30.65 -45.44 35.23
CA GLU A 595 31.68 -44.74 36.05
C GLU A 595 32.21 -43.47 35.35
N LEU A 596 32.04 -42.23 35.83
CA LEU A 596 31.76 -41.72 37.17
C LEU A 596 31.05 -40.36 37.06
N LYS A 597 29.90 -40.25 37.73
CA LYS A 597 29.36 -38.98 38.24
C LYS A 597 30.17 -38.60 39.47
N ASP A 598 30.54 -37.33 39.59
CA ASP A 598 30.28 -36.49 40.77
C ASP A 598 31.06 -35.19 40.67
N SER A 599 30.34 -34.09 40.44
CA SER A 599 30.41 -32.88 41.27
C SER A 599 29.58 -31.77 40.61
N ILE A 600 28.46 -31.42 41.24
CA ILE A 600 28.07 -30.05 41.65
C ILE A 600 26.61 -30.13 42.12
N LYS A 601 26.46 -30.05 43.44
CA LYS A 601 25.23 -29.71 44.14
C LYS A 601 25.13 -28.18 44.27
N THR A 602 23.90 -27.74 44.57
CA THR A 602 23.45 -26.42 45.06
C THR A 602 23.19 -25.40 43.94
N SER A 603 22.02 -24.77 43.79
CA SER A 603 20.93 -24.47 44.74
C SER A 603 19.61 -24.17 43.99
N THR A 604 18.50 -24.73 44.48
CA THR A 604 17.11 -24.26 44.33
C THR A 604 16.75 -23.52 45.63
N THR A 605 15.96 -22.45 45.73
CA THR A 605 14.60 -22.17 45.25
C THR A 605 14.23 -20.70 45.57
N THR A 606 13.54 -20.01 44.65
CA THR A 606 12.37 -19.16 44.96
C THR A 606 11.39 -19.21 43.78
N HIS A 607 10.14 -19.63 44.04
CA HIS A 607 9.07 -19.82 43.06
C HIS A 607 8.24 -18.53 42.89
N SER A 608 7.97 -18.16 41.62
CA SER A 608 7.04 -17.10 41.21
C SER A 608 5.74 -17.70 40.64
N THR A 609 4.62 -17.24 41.20
CA THR A 609 3.24 -17.52 40.79
C THR A 609 2.85 -16.71 39.54
N ALA A 610 3.24 -17.16 38.34
CA ALA A 610 2.81 -16.53 37.09
C ALA A 610 2.43 -17.49 35.94
N SER A 611 2.60 -18.81 36.10
CA SER A 611 2.49 -19.75 34.97
C SER A 611 1.07 -20.30 34.71
N ILE A 612 0.14 -20.17 35.65
CA ILE A 612 -1.19 -20.82 35.55
C ILE A 612 -2.23 -19.96 34.80
N LYS A 613 -2.07 -18.62 34.76
CA LYS A 613 -3.01 -17.74 34.03
C LYS A 613 -2.82 -17.73 32.51
N ARG A 614 -1.65 -18.13 31.99
CA ARG A 614 -1.35 -18.07 30.54
C ARG A 614 -1.90 -19.27 29.76
N LYS A 615 -2.00 -20.46 30.38
CA LYS A 615 -2.58 -21.65 29.73
C LYS A 615 -4.11 -21.61 29.60
N LYS A 616 -4.82 -20.89 30.48
CA LYS A 616 -6.29 -20.78 30.43
C LYS A 616 -6.78 -19.80 29.35
N ARG A 617 -5.98 -18.78 29.01
CA ARG A 617 -6.31 -17.77 27.99
C ARG A 617 -6.13 -18.28 26.56
N ASN A 618 -5.14 -19.15 26.32
CA ASN A 618 -4.92 -19.74 25.00
C ASN A 618 -5.95 -20.82 24.62
N LYS A 619 -6.60 -21.46 25.60
CA LYS A 619 -7.66 -22.45 25.37
C LYS A 619 -9.02 -21.81 25.03
N LEU A 620 -9.27 -20.59 25.50
CA LEU A 620 -10.51 -19.86 25.18
C LEU A 620 -10.46 -19.30 23.75
N HIS A 621 -9.30 -18.80 23.34
CA HIS A 621 -9.10 -18.20 22.02
C HIS A 621 -9.07 -19.22 20.86
N THR A 622 -8.64 -20.46 21.15
CA THR A 622 -8.70 -21.56 20.17
C THR A 622 -10.11 -22.11 19.99
N GLN A 623 -10.99 -21.95 20.98
CA GLN A 623 -12.39 -22.37 20.87
C GLN A 623 -13.23 -21.35 20.08
N GLU A 624 -13.01 -20.05 20.30
CA GLU A 624 -13.65 -18.98 19.50
C GLU A 624 -13.32 -19.08 18.00
N LEU A 625 -12.05 -19.37 17.66
CA LEU A 625 -11.63 -19.58 16.26
C LEU A 625 -12.23 -20.85 15.64
N LEU A 626 -12.50 -21.89 16.44
CA LEU A 626 -13.12 -23.11 15.96
C LEU A 626 -14.62 -22.93 15.67
N ASP A 627 -15.27 -22.07 16.43
CA ASP A 627 -16.70 -21.78 16.29
C ASP A 627 -16.96 -20.78 15.12
N GLU A 628 -16.03 -19.85 14.85
CA GLU A 628 -16.06 -19.02 13.62
C GLU A 628 -15.86 -19.86 12.35
N LEU A 629 -14.95 -20.85 12.38
CA LEU A 629 -14.72 -21.73 11.22
C LEU A 629 -15.90 -22.66 10.92
N LYS A 630 -16.67 -23.07 11.94
CA LYS A 630 -17.91 -23.85 11.72
C LYS A 630 -19.03 -23.03 11.09
N LEU A 631 -19.02 -21.71 11.28
CA LEU A 631 -19.98 -20.80 10.64
C LEU A 631 -19.71 -20.64 9.13
N ILE A 632 -18.46 -20.79 8.71
CA ILE A 632 -18.01 -20.61 7.31
C ILE A 632 -18.25 -21.87 6.45
N VAL A 633 -18.26 -23.06 7.06
CA VAL A 633 -18.39 -24.34 6.33
C VAL A 633 -19.85 -24.79 6.14
N GLY A 634 -20.82 -24.06 6.71
CA GLY A 634 -22.24 -24.46 6.73
C GLY A 634 -23.14 -24.00 5.57
N SER A 635 -22.66 -23.19 4.61
CA SER A 635 -23.55 -22.66 3.56
C SER A 635 -23.48 -23.48 2.26
N SER A 636 -24.58 -24.18 2.00
CA SER A 636 -24.93 -24.92 0.78
C SER A 636 -24.61 -24.17 -0.53
N ALA A 637 -24.00 -24.87 -1.48
CA ALA A 637 -23.61 -24.39 -2.80
C ALA A 637 -24.81 -23.96 -3.68
N PRO A 638 -24.72 -22.84 -4.43
CA PRO A 638 -25.68 -22.53 -5.48
C PRO A 638 -25.32 -23.21 -6.81
N ARG A 639 -26.33 -23.75 -7.47
CA ARG A 639 -26.27 -24.34 -8.81
C ARG A 639 -25.90 -23.28 -9.85
N LEU A 640 -24.83 -23.53 -10.60
CA LEU A 640 -24.42 -22.77 -11.79
C LEU A 640 -25.43 -22.99 -12.92
N VAL A 641 -26.16 -21.94 -13.30
CA VAL A 641 -26.89 -21.87 -14.56
C VAL A 641 -26.02 -21.10 -15.56
N VAL A 642 -25.57 -21.80 -16.60
CA VAL A 642 -24.80 -21.24 -17.71
C VAL A 642 -25.78 -20.61 -18.69
N VAL A 643 -25.63 -19.30 -18.94
CA VAL A 643 -26.33 -18.58 -20.01
C VAL A 643 -25.30 -18.24 -21.11
N PRO A 644 -25.56 -18.57 -22.39
CA PRO A 644 -24.61 -18.31 -23.48
C PRO A 644 -24.64 -16.84 -23.94
N PRO A 645 -23.58 -16.38 -24.65
CA PRO A 645 -23.41 -14.98 -25.01
C PRO A 645 -24.29 -14.61 -26.21
N TYR A 646 -24.99 -13.48 -26.11
CA TYR A 646 -25.62 -12.82 -27.25
C TYR A 646 -24.74 -11.66 -27.71
N GLY A 647 -24.30 -11.76 -28.97
CA GLY A 647 -24.11 -10.64 -29.90
C GLY A 647 -24.84 -11.01 -31.21
N PRO A 648 -24.89 -10.13 -32.23
CA PRO A 648 -24.21 -8.85 -32.38
C PRO A 648 -25.02 -7.62 -31.96
#